data_AF-A0A8D2KQY3-F1
#
_entry.id   AF-A0A8D2KQY3-F1
#
_cell.length_a   1.000
_cell.length_b   1.000
_cell.length_c   1.000
_cell.angle_alpha   90.00
_cell.angle_beta   90.00
_cell.angle_gamma   90.00
#
_symmetry.space_group_name_H-M   'P 1'
#
loop_
_entity.id
_entity.type
_entity.pdbx_description
1 polymer ?
#
loop_
_entity_poly.entity_id
_entity_poly.type
_entity_poly.pdbx_seq_one_letter_code
_entity_poly.pdbx_strand_id
1 'polypeptide(L)'
;MSGSDCRMTQQQPGTPRGGSHTTGSTPGERKNRSKPTRGRKKIFEAYLSQEDVSAGLKRKTLIQGTLRINPKKYHEAFIPSPDGTRDIFIDGVVARNRALNGDIVVVKLLPEDQWKVNKPDGSENEVDSAPELAAPAKSPGTCTSLDPGKGDARSPDMVVEAQFDGDAAAREQECAGEVPDLKPLSLAAGEKGEVARHPVQLLVSVDVEASLPALTVVPQVVYILEKKHSRAVTGFIRLLTDRNSELFKKCAMFSPVDHRVPRALVPLTDCPAGFASRPEDYASVLFICRIVDWREDSNFALGQLARSLGQAGEIEPETEGILMEYGVDCSAFSPEVLQCLPQNLPWVIPPEEFAKRRDLREECIFTIDPSTAKDLDDALSCKQLLDGNFEVGVHIADVSFFVREGTALDDVASKRATSVYLVQKVIPMLPELLCEELCSLNPLTDRLTFSVIWKLTPEGKILDEWFGRTVIRSCAKLSYDHAQSMIENPEKAFAVGELPPISSQHSVEEVRQAVLNLHRIAKQLRKQRFMDGALRLDQLKLSFTLDKETGMPQGCHIYQYRDSNKLVEEFMLLANTAVAHRIYRSFPTKALLRRHPPPQTKMLSDLMEFCSQMGLDIDCSSAGALHKSLNETFGDDKYAEARKEVLTNMFSRPMQMAVYFCAGTLEDEALFHHYALNLPLYTHFTSPIRRFPDVLVHRMLSASLGCGSAPRMEEAAIQKQAEHCNDQKMASKRVQELSANLFFSVLVKECGPLESEAMVMGVLSEAFDVLVLRFGVQKRIYCNALPLVGFQFQKVGKKPQLTLMWAPEGLEGEAEQQVISIFTLVEVVLQSDSTPLKYSAVLKRPGGGEMMGAATHQRREGCASPVPP
;
A
#
# COMPACT_ATOMS: atom_id res chain seq x y z
N MET A 1 -33.39 -25.17 44.51
CA MET A 1 -33.04 -25.73 45.83
C MET A 1 -31.64 -26.31 45.74
N SER A 2 -30.79 -26.18 46.78
CA SER A 2 -29.50 -26.90 47.02
C SER A 2 -28.59 -27.23 45.82
N GLY A 3 -27.33 -26.82 45.69
CA GLY A 3 -26.28 -26.34 46.63
C GLY A 3 -24.92 -26.86 46.07
N SER A 4 -23.73 -26.34 46.38
CA SER A 4 -23.27 -25.39 47.41
C SER A 4 -21.97 -24.66 46.96
N ASP A 5 -21.65 -23.51 47.56
CA ASP A 5 -20.46 -22.68 47.23
C ASP A 5 -19.16 -23.07 47.97
N CYS A 6 -18.01 -22.56 47.47
CA CYS A 6 -16.98 -21.94 48.33
C CYS A 6 -16.00 -21.01 47.57
N ARG A 7 -15.57 -19.94 48.26
CA ARG A 7 -14.55 -18.93 47.87
C ARG A 7 -13.74 -18.51 49.10
N MET A 8 -12.45 -18.19 48.95
CA MET A 8 -11.63 -17.26 49.78
C MET A 8 -10.39 -16.85 48.95
N THR A 9 -9.98 -15.59 48.69
CA THR A 9 -9.67 -14.34 49.45
C THR A 9 -8.16 -14.13 49.73
N GLN A 10 -7.74 -12.88 50.01
CA GLN A 10 -6.40 -12.34 49.70
C GLN A 10 -5.53 -11.91 50.92
N GLN A 11 -4.27 -11.54 50.63
CA GLN A 11 -3.38 -10.52 51.27
C GLN A 11 -2.18 -10.95 52.17
N GLN A 12 -1.22 -9.99 52.22
CA GLN A 12 0.13 -9.94 52.82
C GLN A 12 0.07 -9.59 54.35
N PRO A 13 1.15 -9.57 55.21
CA PRO A 13 2.50 -8.98 54.95
C PRO A 13 3.73 -9.43 55.78
N GLY A 14 4.88 -8.74 55.56
CA GLY A 14 5.78 -8.32 56.65
C GLY A 14 7.12 -9.05 56.88
N THR A 15 8.16 -8.30 57.27
CA THR A 15 9.44 -8.77 57.87
C THR A 15 9.74 -7.93 59.13
N PRO A 16 10.58 -8.38 60.09
CA PRO A 16 11.96 -7.85 60.10
C PRO A 16 13.08 -8.71 60.78
N ARG A 17 14.33 -8.40 60.38
CA ARG A 17 15.61 -8.34 61.14
C ARG A 17 15.89 -9.26 62.36
N GLY A 18 17.07 -9.89 62.33
CA GLY A 18 17.89 -10.24 63.49
C GLY A 18 19.31 -10.66 63.04
N GLY A 19 20.38 -10.27 63.74
CA GLY A 19 21.77 -10.57 63.32
C GLY A 19 22.82 -10.43 64.42
N SER A 20 24.00 -11.04 64.21
CA SER A 20 25.17 -10.96 65.08
C SER A 20 26.47 -11.24 64.29
N HIS A 21 27.64 -10.91 64.85
CA HIS A 21 28.88 -10.65 64.11
C HIS A 21 30.05 -11.63 64.38
N THR A 22 30.69 -12.06 63.29
CA THR A 22 32.15 -12.24 63.05
C THR A 22 33.10 -12.89 64.07
N THR A 23 33.69 -14.04 63.69
CA THR A 23 35.14 -14.41 63.67
C THR A 23 35.27 -15.78 62.96
N GLY A 24 36.31 -16.16 62.23
CA GLY A 24 37.52 -15.48 61.75
C GLY A 24 38.55 -16.49 61.18
N SER A 25 39.33 -16.11 60.15
CA SER A 25 40.49 -16.84 59.56
C SER A 25 40.28 -18.18 58.81
N THR A 26 41.11 -18.35 57.77
CA THR A 26 41.33 -19.49 56.84
C THR A 26 42.41 -20.47 57.39
N PRO A 27 42.78 -21.63 56.75
CA PRO A 27 42.59 -22.00 55.34
C PRO A 27 42.27 -23.47 54.94
N GLY A 28 41.47 -23.60 53.88
CA GLY A 28 41.86 -24.30 52.64
C GLY A 28 41.65 -25.82 52.50
N GLU A 29 40.97 -26.23 51.42
CA GLU A 29 41.54 -27.23 50.52
C GLU A 29 41.10 -27.13 49.05
N ARG A 30 41.77 -27.94 48.23
CA ARG A 30 41.93 -27.97 46.77
C ARG A 30 40.69 -27.79 45.88
N LYS A 31 40.88 -27.01 44.82
CA LYS A 31 40.04 -26.87 43.62
C LYS A 31 39.61 -28.24 43.05
N ASN A 32 38.34 -28.37 42.66
CA ASN A 32 37.93 -29.30 41.61
C ASN A 32 37.30 -28.49 40.46
N ARG A 33 37.87 -28.58 39.25
CA ARG A 33 37.64 -27.60 38.17
C ARG A 33 36.74 -28.18 37.08
N SER A 34 35.42 -28.15 37.30
CA SER A 34 34.44 -28.49 36.27
C SER A 34 34.61 -27.60 35.03
N LYS A 35 34.76 -28.21 33.86
CA LYS A 35 34.79 -27.48 32.58
C LYS A 35 33.40 -26.87 32.33
N PRO A 36 33.30 -25.61 31.86
CA PRO A 36 32.01 -25.09 31.43
C PRO A 36 31.53 -25.86 30.20
N THR A 37 30.26 -26.27 30.21
CA THR A 37 29.57 -26.68 28.99
C THR A 37 29.57 -25.52 28.00
N ARG A 38 29.88 -25.79 26.73
CA ARG A 38 29.77 -24.78 25.66
C ARG A 38 28.30 -24.38 25.52
N GLY A 39 27.94 -23.22 26.05
CA GLY A 39 26.71 -22.54 25.66
C GLY A 39 26.70 -22.30 24.15
N ARG A 40 25.53 -22.42 23.51
CA ARG A 40 25.37 -22.04 22.11
C ARG A 40 25.71 -20.55 21.97
N LYS A 41 26.39 -20.16 20.89
CA LYS A 41 26.55 -18.74 20.57
C LYS A 41 25.15 -18.15 20.34
N LYS A 42 24.79 -17.10 21.08
CA LYS A 42 23.67 -16.23 20.70
C LYS A 42 24.00 -15.57 19.36
N ILE A 43 22.98 -15.45 18.52
CA ILE A 43 23.04 -14.89 17.16
C ILE A 43 22.36 -13.52 17.15
N PHE A 44 21.25 -13.38 17.87
CA PHE A 44 20.54 -12.13 18.08
C PHE A 44 20.72 -11.63 19.51
N GLU A 45 20.62 -10.31 19.71
CA GLU A 45 20.63 -9.71 21.04
C GLU A 45 19.29 -9.92 21.74
N ALA A 46 19.33 -10.10 23.06
CA ALA A 46 18.12 -10.14 23.89
C ALA A 46 17.40 -8.77 23.83
N TYR A 47 16.07 -8.78 23.85
CA TYR A 47 15.30 -7.54 23.93
C TYR A 47 15.46 -6.88 25.30
N LEU A 48 15.39 -5.54 25.33
CA LEU A 48 15.38 -4.77 26.58
C LEU A 48 14.12 -5.03 27.42
N SER A 49 14.16 -4.62 28.70
CA SER A 49 12.95 -4.65 29.54
C SER A 49 11.95 -3.58 29.10
N GLN A 50 10.66 -3.81 29.35
CA GLN A 50 9.61 -2.82 29.09
C GLN A 50 9.85 -1.49 29.86
N GLU A 51 10.50 -1.57 31.02
CA GLU A 51 10.87 -0.41 31.84
C GLU A 51 11.99 0.41 31.19
N ASP A 52 13.06 -0.25 30.73
CA ASP A 52 14.17 0.39 30.01
C ASP A 52 13.70 1.04 28.70
N VAL A 53 12.82 0.36 27.96
CA VAL A 53 12.19 0.88 26.73
C VAL A 53 11.36 2.12 27.05
N SER A 54 10.49 2.05 28.06
CA SER A 54 9.64 3.17 28.47
C SER A 54 10.45 4.36 28.97
N ALA A 55 11.54 4.12 29.70
CA ALA A 55 12.45 5.17 30.17
C ALA A 55 13.30 5.75 29.04
N GLY A 56 13.75 4.93 28.08
CA GLY A 56 14.53 5.35 26.93
C GLY A 56 13.73 6.21 25.94
N LEU A 57 12.47 5.83 25.66
CA LEU A 57 11.55 6.63 24.86
C LEU A 57 11.24 7.98 25.53
N LYS A 58 10.94 7.99 26.84
CA LYS A 58 10.73 9.23 27.62
C LYS A 58 11.95 10.17 27.63
N ARG A 59 13.17 9.61 27.62
CA ARG A 59 14.43 10.38 27.51
C ARG A 59 14.84 10.72 26.08
N LYS A 60 14.07 10.31 25.06
CA LYS A 60 14.42 10.39 23.62
C LYS A 60 15.76 9.71 23.26
N THR A 61 16.26 8.79 24.09
CA THR A 61 17.47 7.98 23.81
C THR A 61 17.17 6.72 22.99
N LEU A 62 15.89 6.44 22.77
CA LEU A 62 15.37 5.39 21.90
C LEU A 62 14.33 6.02 20.95
N ILE A 63 14.20 5.46 19.76
CA ILE A 63 13.25 5.90 18.73
C ILE A 63 12.27 4.76 18.45
N GLN A 64 10.98 5.06 18.33
CA GLN A 64 9.95 4.11 17.91
C GLN A 64 9.52 4.38 16.46
N GLY A 65 9.18 3.34 15.70
CA GLY A 65 8.67 3.49 14.34
C GLY A 65 8.20 2.17 13.71
N THR A 66 7.43 2.28 12.63
CA THR A 66 6.95 1.13 11.85
C THR A 66 8.04 0.59 10.94
N LEU A 67 8.39 -0.68 11.11
CA LEU A 67 9.46 -1.34 10.35
C LEU A 67 9.05 -1.67 8.92
N ARG A 68 9.82 -1.20 7.95
CA ARG A 68 9.70 -1.58 6.53
C ARG A 68 10.93 -2.38 6.11
N ILE A 69 10.73 -3.56 5.52
CA ILE A 69 11.82 -4.40 5.01
C ILE A 69 11.84 -4.29 3.48
N ASN A 70 13.01 -4.07 2.87
CA ASN A 70 13.13 -4.05 1.42
C ASN A 70 12.79 -5.45 0.85
N PRO A 71 11.75 -5.60 0.00
CA PRO A 71 11.35 -6.91 -0.52
C PRO A 71 12.35 -7.52 -1.51
N LYS A 72 13.25 -6.72 -2.09
CA LYS A 72 14.25 -7.17 -3.07
C LYS A 72 15.58 -7.51 -2.40
N LYS A 73 16.02 -6.65 -1.47
CA LYS A 73 17.20 -6.89 -0.62
C LYS A 73 16.75 -7.04 0.85
N TYR A 74 16.25 -8.21 1.23
CA TYR A 74 15.69 -8.48 2.57
C TYR A 74 16.65 -8.29 3.77
N HIS A 75 17.93 -8.00 3.54
CA HIS A 75 18.89 -7.56 4.56
C HIS A 75 18.68 -6.10 4.97
N GLU A 76 18.20 -5.25 4.06
CA GLU A 76 17.94 -3.83 4.27
C GLU A 76 16.56 -3.63 4.91
N ALA A 77 16.49 -2.84 5.98
CA ALA A 77 15.23 -2.41 6.59
C ALA A 77 15.30 -0.95 7.04
N PHE A 78 14.14 -0.34 7.29
CA PHE A 78 13.99 1.10 7.52
C PHE A 78 12.89 1.36 8.54
N ILE A 79 13.03 2.38 9.39
CA ILE A 79 11.90 3.01 10.10
C ILE A 79 11.82 4.51 9.74
N PRO A 80 10.61 5.12 9.75
CA PRO A 80 10.50 6.56 9.62
C PRO A 80 11.17 7.27 10.80
N SER A 81 11.91 8.34 10.51
CA SER A 81 12.48 9.20 11.55
C SER A 81 11.42 10.14 12.16
N PRO A 82 11.46 10.43 13.48
CA PRO A 82 10.49 11.32 14.13
C PRO A 82 10.49 12.78 13.64
N ASP A 83 11.55 13.21 12.94
CA ASP A 83 11.67 14.54 12.33
C ASP A 83 11.15 14.61 10.88
N GLY A 84 10.81 13.46 10.28
CA GLY A 84 10.32 13.36 8.90
C GLY A 84 11.38 13.63 7.81
N THR A 85 12.68 13.68 8.13
CA THR A 85 13.71 14.08 7.14
C THR A 85 14.17 12.95 6.23
N ARG A 86 14.72 11.87 6.80
CA ARG A 86 15.14 10.64 6.10
C ARG A 86 14.80 9.42 6.96
N ASP A 87 14.62 8.27 6.34
CA ASP A 87 14.45 7.01 7.07
C ASP A 87 15.72 6.59 7.80
N ILE A 88 15.53 5.97 8.97
CA ILE A 88 16.57 5.38 9.80
C ILE A 88 16.86 3.97 9.26
N PHE A 89 17.99 3.81 8.56
CA PHE A 89 18.40 2.58 7.87
C PHE A 89 19.00 1.52 8.82
N ILE A 90 18.39 0.34 8.88
CA ILE A 90 18.80 -0.81 9.69
C ILE A 90 19.53 -1.81 8.79
N ASP A 91 20.85 -1.91 8.99
CA ASP A 91 21.74 -2.80 8.23
C ASP A 91 21.72 -4.24 8.78
N GLY A 92 21.05 -5.12 8.06
CA GLY A 92 21.15 -6.56 8.23
C GLY A 92 20.15 -7.18 9.22
N VAL A 93 19.91 -8.48 9.03
CA VAL A 93 18.90 -9.25 9.79
C VAL A 93 19.21 -9.29 11.29
N VAL A 94 20.49 -9.23 11.68
CA VAL A 94 20.92 -9.19 13.09
C VAL A 94 20.54 -7.85 13.74
N ALA A 95 20.81 -6.72 13.08
CA ALA A 95 20.43 -5.40 13.59
C ALA A 95 18.90 -5.21 13.62
N ARG A 96 18.18 -5.84 12.68
CA ARG A 96 16.71 -5.94 12.70
C ARG A 96 16.15 -6.78 13.86
N ASN A 97 16.99 -7.53 14.56
CA ASN A 97 16.67 -8.33 15.75
C ASN A 97 15.30 -9.01 15.70
N ARG A 98 15.11 -9.90 14.70
CA ARG A 98 13.95 -10.79 14.57
C ARG A 98 12.59 -10.13 14.34
N ALA A 99 12.54 -8.81 14.15
CA ALA A 99 11.32 -8.10 13.77
C ALA A 99 10.93 -8.35 12.30
N LEU A 100 9.62 -8.26 12.02
CA LEU A 100 9.00 -8.51 10.71
C LEU A 100 8.42 -7.22 10.11
N ASN A 101 8.15 -7.24 8.80
CA ASN A 101 7.64 -6.09 8.07
C ASN A 101 6.28 -5.63 8.62
N GLY A 102 6.17 -4.36 8.99
CA GLY A 102 4.98 -3.72 9.56
C GLY A 102 4.98 -3.64 11.09
N ASP A 103 5.85 -4.36 11.79
CA ASP A 103 5.93 -4.29 13.26
C ASP A 103 6.28 -2.89 13.76
N ILE A 104 5.71 -2.50 14.92
CA ILE A 104 6.14 -1.28 15.63
C ILE A 104 7.34 -1.66 16.49
N VAL A 105 8.52 -1.17 16.10
CA VAL A 105 9.79 -1.49 16.74
C VAL A 105 10.36 -0.29 17.48
N VAL A 106 11.25 -0.57 18.43
CA VAL A 106 12.09 0.44 19.09
C VAL A 106 13.53 0.19 18.73
N VAL A 107 14.20 1.22 18.22
CA VAL A 107 15.62 1.20 17.90
C VAL A 107 16.42 2.04 18.89
N LYS A 108 17.66 1.60 19.11
CA LYS A 108 18.72 2.36 19.75
C LYS A 108 19.69 2.82 18.66
N LEU A 109 20.10 4.08 18.71
CA LEU A 109 21.22 4.57 17.88
C LEU A 109 22.54 4.05 18.49
N LEU A 110 23.39 3.42 17.68
CA LEU A 110 24.73 3.03 18.12
C LEU A 110 25.67 4.25 18.16
N PRO A 111 26.68 4.24 19.06
CA PRO A 111 27.62 5.35 19.21
C PRO A 111 28.55 5.52 17.99
N GLU A 112 29.20 6.69 17.92
CA GLU A 112 29.96 7.20 16.76
C GLU A 112 31.10 6.27 16.31
N ASP A 113 31.69 5.49 17.22
CA ASP A 113 32.73 4.49 16.94
C ASP A 113 32.26 3.32 16.04
N GLN A 114 30.94 3.18 15.85
CA GLN A 114 30.31 2.09 15.08
C GLN A 114 29.59 2.58 13.81
N TRP A 115 29.73 3.87 13.47
CA TRP A 115 29.10 4.46 12.28
C TRP A 115 29.84 4.03 11.01
N LYS A 116 29.08 3.69 9.97
CA LYS A 116 29.64 3.28 8.68
C LYS A 116 29.75 4.47 7.73
N VAL A 117 30.88 4.53 7.01
CA VAL A 117 31.04 5.40 5.84
C VAL A 117 30.37 4.70 4.66
N ASN A 118 29.35 5.34 4.07
CA ASN A 118 28.80 4.89 2.79
C ASN A 118 29.86 5.11 1.70
N LYS A 119 30.37 4.02 1.13
CA LYS A 119 30.92 4.08 -0.23
C LYS A 119 29.74 4.08 -1.20
N PRO A 120 29.70 4.94 -2.23
CA PRO A 120 28.76 4.75 -3.32
C PRO A 120 29.07 3.43 -4.05
N ASP A 121 28.05 2.63 -4.34
CA ASP A 121 28.20 1.36 -5.08
C ASP A 121 28.69 1.66 -6.52
N GLY A 122 30.00 1.54 -6.73
CA GLY A 122 30.65 1.86 -8.00
C GLY A 122 32.12 1.43 -8.11
N SER A 123 32.60 0.57 -7.21
CA SER A 123 33.94 -0.02 -7.29
C SER A 123 33.93 -1.46 -6.78
N GLU A 124 33.88 -2.43 -7.68
CA GLU A 124 34.38 -3.77 -7.38
C GLU A 124 35.91 -3.68 -7.22
N ASN A 125 36.42 -4.10 -6.06
CA ASN A 125 37.85 -4.31 -5.87
C ASN A 125 38.11 -5.78 -5.57
N GLU A 126 38.80 -6.45 -6.48
CA GLU A 126 39.50 -7.70 -6.17
C GLU A 126 40.69 -7.45 -5.22
N VAL A 127 41.20 -8.54 -4.61
CA VAL A 127 42.48 -8.61 -3.86
C VAL A 127 42.45 -7.80 -2.54
N ASP A 128 42.89 -8.30 -1.37
CA ASP A 128 44.05 -9.17 -1.10
C ASP A 128 43.85 -10.08 0.13
N SER A 129 44.47 -11.26 0.12
CA SER A 129 44.87 -12.00 1.34
C SER A 129 45.82 -13.19 1.07
N ALA A 130 47.02 -12.98 0.48
CA ALA A 130 48.02 -14.07 0.40
C ALA A 130 49.52 -13.68 0.34
N PRO A 131 50.27 -13.82 1.46
CA PRO A 131 51.68 -14.21 1.49
C PRO A 131 51.83 -15.68 2.00
N GLU A 132 52.88 -16.46 1.72
CA GLU A 132 54.11 -16.22 0.95
C GLU A 132 54.62 -17.55 0.30
N LEU A 133 55.80 -17.55 -0.35
CA LEU A 133 56.25 -18.60 -1.27
C LEU A 133 56.96 -19.83 -0.65
N ALA A 134 56.83 -20.97 -1.34
CA ALA A 134 57.81 -22.06 -1.34
C ALA A 134 57.96 -22.65 -2.78
N ALA A 135 59.15 -23.16 -3.12
CA ALA A 135 59.60 -23.37 -4.50
C ALA A 135 59.26 -24.76 -5.13
N PRO A 136 59.35 -24.94 -6.48
CA PRO A 136 58.60 -25.97 -7.19
C PRO A 136 59.37 -27.26 -7.57
N ALA A 137 58.60 -28.29 -7.98
CA ALA A 137 59.06 -29.47 -8.72
C ALA A 137 58.35 -29.57 -10.10
N LYS A 138 58.87 -30.38 -11.03
CA LYS A 138 58.61 -30.25 -12.48
C LYS A 138 57.77 -31.38 -13.10
N SER A 139 56.77 -31.01 -13.92
CA SER A 139 56.40 -31.60 -15.24
C SER A 139 56.00 -33.09 -15.36
N PRO A 140 55.44 -33.55 -16.51
CA PRO A 140 54.36 -32.99 -17.33
C PRO A 140 53.27 -34.05 -17.66
N GLY A 141 52.14 -33.68 -18.27
CA GLY A 141 51.22 -34.70 -18.83
C GLY A 141 49.87 -34.25 -19.40
N THR A 142 49.81 -34.08 -20.72
CA THR A 142 48.72 -34.46 -21.66
C THR A 142 47.29 -33.92 -21.47
N CYS A 143 46.71 -33.41 -22.57
CA CYS A 143 45.31 -32.98 -22.68
C CYS A 143 44.34 -34.15 -22.96
N THR A 144 43.10 -34.04 -22.46
CA THR A 144 41.90 -34.62 -23.07
C THR A 144 40.69 -33.72 -22.80
N SER A 145 39.77 -33.64 -23.75
CA SER A 145 38.52 -32.87 -23.71
C SER A 145 37.35 -33.67 -23.12
N LEU A 146 36.32 -32.99 -22.59
CA LEU A 146 34.89 -33.35 -22.72
C LEU A 146 33.95 -32.25 -22.18
N ASP A 147 32.66 -32.37 -22.50
CA ASP A 147 31.56 -31.37 -22.50
C ASP A 147 31.27 -30.51 -21.24
N PRO A 148 30.56 -29.37 -21.40
CA PRO A 148 30.10 -28.51 -20.31
C PRO A 148 28.82 -29.03 -19.62
N GLY A 149 28.70 -28.80 -18.31
CA GLY A 149 27.46 -29.08 -17.57
C GLY A 149 27.39 -28.41 -16.20
N LYS A 150 26.20 -27.89 -15.87
CA LYS A 150 25.83 -27.19 -14.61
C LYS A 150 26.56 -25.87 -14.32
N GLY A 151 25.98 -24.77 -14.80
CA GLY A 151 26.08 -23.48 -14.11
C GLY A 151 25.01 -23.40 -13.01
N ASP A 152 25.38 -22.90 -11.83
CA ASP A 152 24.43 -22.67 -10.73
C ASP A 152 23.55 -21.44 -10.98
N ALA A 153 22.25 -21.57 -10.73
CA ALA A 153 21.29 -20.47 -10.86
C ALA A 153 21.42 -19.46 -9.71
N ARG A 154 22.31 -18.47 -9.87
CA ARG A 154 22.29 -17.24 -9.06
C ARG A 154 21.21 -16.28 -9.61
N SER A 155 20.32 -15.79 -8.77
CA SER A 155 19.33 -14.76 -9.12
C SER A 155 19.80 -13.37 -8.69
N PRO A 156 19.86 -12.37 -9.60
CA PRO A 156 20.14 -10.98 -9.25
C PRO A 156 19.02 -10.01 -9.71
N ASP A 157 17.92 -9.90 -8.96
CA ASP A 157 16.84 -8.92 -9.23
C ASP A 157 17.06 -7.60 -8.45
N MET A 158 18.09 -6.83 -8.82
CA MET A 158 18.45 -5.57 -8.14
C MET A 158 17.79 -4.32 -8.76
N VAL A 159 16.64 -3.91 -8.22
CA VAL A 159 16.09 -2.56 -8.45
C VAL A 159 16.69 -1.60 -7.41
N VAL A 160 17.64 -0.78 -7.85
CA VAL A 160 18.15 0.37 -7.10
C VAL A 160 17.28 1.59 -7.43
N GLU A 161 16.91 2.37 -6.42
CA GLU A 161 16.22 3.65 -6.62
C GLU A 161 17.26 4.73 -6.98
N ALA A 162 17.01 5.51 -8.04
CA ALA A 162 17.96 6.49 -8.53
C ALA A 162 18.08 7.69 -7.58
N GLN A 163 19.09 7.67 -6.70
CA GLN A 163 19.57 8.86 -6.02
C GLN A 163 20.37 9.73 -7.01
N PHE A 164 20.02 11.00 -7.11
CA PHE A 164 20.77 12.00 -7.85
C PHE A 164 21.51 12.90 -6.87
N ASP A 165 22.83 12.73 -6.79
CA ASP A 165 23.72 13.81 -6.38
C ASP A 165 24.17 14.55 -7.64
N GLY A 166 24.21 15.88 -7.57
CA GLY A 166 24.73 16.70 -8.64
C GLY A 166 25.74 17.70 -8.13
N ASP A 167 26.96 17.65 -8.66
CA ASP A 167 27.66 18.88 -9.00
C ASP A 167 28.71 18.66 -10.10
N ALA A 168 29.03 19.73 -10.82
CA ALA A 168 30.03 19.69 -11.90
C ALA A 168 30.73 21.05 -12.06
N ALA A 169 31.96 21.15 -11.58
CA ALA A 169 32.85 22.27 -11.85
C ALA A 169 33.73 21.98 -13.08
N ALA A 170 33.86 22.95 -13.98
CA ALA A 170 34.63 22.81 -15.21
C ALA A 170 36.15 22.73 -14.96
N ARG A 171 36.87 22.10 -15.89
CA ARG A 171 38.32 22.27 -16.04
C ARG A 171 38.59 23.13 -17.26
N GLU A 172 38.97 24.39 -17.01
CA GLU A 172 39.67 25.18 -18.02
C GLU A 172 41.15 24.76 -18.09
N GLN A 173 41.80 25.11 -19.20
CA GLN A 173 43.05 24.52 -19.65
C GLN A 173 43.99 25.63 -20.11
N GLU A 174 45.10 25.85 -19.41
CA GLU A 174 46.12 26.83 -19.81
C GLU A 174 47.55 26.29 -19.73
N CYS A 175 48.38 26.81 -20.63
CA CYS A 175 49.79 26.45 -20.77
C CYS A 175 50.70 27.60 -20.29
N ALA A 176 51.91 27.25 -19.85
CA ALA A 176 52.86 28.11 -19.15
C ALA A 176 53.28 29.43 -19.85
N GLY A 177 53.56 30.46 -19.04
CA GLY A 177 54.26 31.69 -19.45
C GLY A 177 54.55 32.68 -18.30
N GLU A 178 55.83 32.75 -17.88
CA GLU A 178 56.60 33.91 -17.33
C GLU A 178 55.84 34.99 -16.47
N VAL A 179 56.00 35.15 -15.14
CA VAL A 179 57.21 35.41 -14.29
C VAL A 179 57.91 36.75 -14.62
N PRO A 180 58.31 37.62 -13.64
CA PRO A 180 58.14 37.66 -12.17
C PRO A 180 57.24 38.90 -11.76
N ASP A 181 57.35 39.71 -10.68
CA ASP A 181 58.26 39.82 -9.51
C ASP A 181 57.65 40.67 -8.35
N LEU A 182 58.43 40.82 -7.26
CA LEU A 182 58.46 41.85 -6.20
C LEU A 182 57.51 41.77 -4.99
N LYS A 183 58.10 42.13 -3.84
CA LYS A 183 57.66 41.85 -2.46
C LYS A 183 57.23 43.11 -1.68
N PRO A 184 56.56 42.97 -0.52
CA PRO A 184 55.76 44.04 0.12
C PRO A 184 56.50 44.77 1.26
N LEU A 185 55.81 45.76 1.87
CA LEU A 185 55.95 46.36 3.22
C LEU A 185 54.83 47.46 3.33
N SER A 186 54.32 47.96 4.47
CA SER A 186 54.61 47.77 5.92
C SER A 186 53.62 48.53 6.84
N LEU A 187 53.53 48.13 8.13
CA LEU A 187 53.24 48.95 9.35
C LEU A 187 51.86 49.65 9.49
N ALA A 188 51.41 50.15 10.66
CA ALA A 188 51.46 49.67 12.07
C ALA A 188 50.69 50.62 13.03
N ALA A 189 50.43 50.14 14.27
CA ALA A 189 49.96 50.87 15.46
C ALA A 189 48.53 51.48 15.42
N GLY A 190 47.85 51.73 16.56
CA GLY A 190 48.29 51.63 17.97
C GLY A 190 47.11 51.45 18.97
N GLU A 191 47.42 51.46 20.27
CA GLU A 191 46.57 50.91 21.35
C GLU A 191 45.56 51.90 21.99
N LYS A 192 44.43 51.38 22.51
CA LYS A 192 44.05 51.39 23.95
C LYS A 192 42.69 50.73 24.24
N GLY A 193 42.49 50.30 25.49
CA GLY A 193 41.21 49.81 26.03
C GLY A 193 40.23 50.93 26.44
N GLU A 194 39.10 50.67 27.11
CA GLU A 194 38.67 49.44 27.81
C GLU A 194 37.13 49.42 28.03
N VAL A 195 36.57 48.32 28.57
CA VAL A 195 35.23 48.16 29.20
C VAL A 195 33.96 48.08 28.31
N ALA A 196 33.62 46.82 27.98
CA ALA A 196 32.32 46.14 28.16
C ALA A 196 30.99 46.62 27.51
N ARG A 197 30.56 45.78 26.55
CA ARG A 197 29.22 45.13 26.40
C ARG A 197 28.04 45.86 25.71
N HIS A 198 27.75 45.33 24.52
CA HIS A 198 26.47 45.26 23.78
C HIS A 198 25.86 46.54 23.22
N PRO A 199 25.89 46.64 21.88
CA PRO A 199 24.67 46.77 21.09
C PRO A 199 24.42 45.56 20.18
N VAL A 200 23.26 45.56 19.52
CA VAL A 200 22.85 44.60 18.47
C VAL A 200 23.35 45.08 17.10
N GLN A 201 23.96 44.20 16.30
CA GLN A 201 23.90 44.30 14.83
C GLN A 201 24.25 42.95 14.16
N LEU A 202 23.95 42.87 12.86
CA LEU A 202 24.30 41.83 11.91
C LEU A 202 25.75 41.31 12.05
N LEU A 203 25.91 39.99 11.88
CA LEU A 203 27.15 39.39 11.37
C LEU A 203 26.77 38.44 10.24
N VAL A 204 27.35 38.69 9.06
CA VAL A 204 27.32 37.74 7.93
C VAL A 204 28.43 36.73 8.18
N SER A 205 28.07 35.53 8.63
CA SER A 205 29.02 34.43 8.79
C SER A 205 29.15 33.68 7.47
N VAL A 206 30.37 33.65 6.92
CA VAL A 206 30.71 32.81 5.76
C VAL A 206 31.28 31.50 6.28
N ASP A 207 30.39 30.60 6.69
CA ASP A 207 30.76 29.26 7.14
C ASP A 207 30.82 28.31 5.94
N VAL A 208 32.04 28.07 5.45
CA VAL A 208 32.32 27.04 4.44
C VAL A 208 32.42 25.69 5.16
N GLU A 209 31.27 25.11 5.51
CA GLU A 209 31.22 23.71 5.93
C GLU A 209 31.52 22.81 4.73
N ALA A 210 32.79 22.39 4.63
CA ALA A 210 33.20 21.35 3.71
C ALA A 210 32.41 20.06 4.00
N SER A 211 31.83 19.46 2.96
CA SER A 211 30.96 18.29 3.09
C SER A 211 31.71 17.06 3.61
N LEU A 212 31.67 16.86 4.92
CA LEU A 212 32.06 15.59 5.56
C LEU A 212 31.23 14.44 4.97
N PRO A 213 31.82 13.26 4.71
CA PRO A 213 31.06 12.12 4.20
C PRO A 213 29.96 11.75 5.20
N ALA A 214 28.74 11.59 4.70
CA ALA A 214 27.55 11.39 5.53
C ALA A 214 27.62 10.06 6.31
N LEU A 215 28.18 10.13 7.52
CA LEU A 215 28.25 9.03 8.47
C LEU A 215 26.83 8.56 8.79
N THR A 216 26.51 7.33 8.38
CA THR A 216 25.20 6.76 8.67
C THR A 216 25.26 6.09 10.03
N VAL A 217 24.54 6.69 11.00
CA VAL A 217 24.27 6.09 12.30
C VAL A 217 23.73 4.68 12.07
N VAL A 218 24.28 3.67 12.73
CA VAL A 218 23.77 2.30 12.63
C VAL A 218 22.75 2.09 13.76
N PRO A 219 21.43 2.12 13.50
CA PRO A 219 20.40 1.74 14.45
C PRO A 219 20.35 0.22 14.66
N GLN A 220 19.94 -0.19 15.84
CA GLN A 220 19.62 -1.59 16.13
C GLN A 220 18.26 -1.70 16.83
N VAL A 221 17.44 -2.67 16.41
CA VAL A 221 16.17 -3.01 17.04
C VAL A 221 16.43 -3.65 18.41
N VAL A 222 15.98 -2.97 19.46
CA VAL A 222 16.13 -3.39 20.86
C VAL A 222 14.84 -3.89 21.49
N TYR A 223 13.69 -3.62 20.86
CA TYR A 223 12.38 -4.12 21.29
C TYR A 223 11.35 -4.12 20.15
N ILE A 224 10.29 -4.93 20.28
CA ILE A 224 9.09 -4.89 19.43
C ILE A 224 7.91 -4.51 20.32
N LEU A 225 7.38 -3.30 20.17
CA LEU A 225 6.24 -2.81 20.96
C LEU A 225 4.93 -3.46 20.51
N GLU A 226 4.70 -3.54 19.21
CA GLU A 226 3.46 -4.12 18.66
C GLU A 226 3.75 -5.03 17.48
N LYS A 227 3.19 -6.24 17.55
CA LYS A 227 3.34 -7.32 16.57
C LYS A 227 2.26 -7.20 15.47
N LYS A 228 2.34 -6.15 14.64
CA LYS A 228 1.37 -5.88 13.55
C LYS A 228 1.36 -6.95 12.46
N HIS A 229 2.52 -7.53 12.10
CA HIS A 229 2.59 -8.58 11.08
C HIS A 229 1.80 -9.83 11.54
N SER A 230 1.01 -10.44 10.64
CA SER A 230 0.07 -11.54 10.93
C SER A 230 0.71 -12.81 11.52
N ARG A 231 1.99 -13.06 11.19
CA ARG A 231 2.77 -14.29 11.44
C ARG A 231 2.24 -15.55 10.72
N ALA A 232 1.10 -15.50 10.05
CA ALA A 232 0.68 -16.51 9.08
C ALA A 232 1.29 -16.15 7.72
N VAL A 233 1.96 -17.11 7.08
CA VAL A 233 2.72 -16.87 5.84
C VAL A 233 2.58 -18.05 4.88
N THR A 234 2.50 -17.74 3.59
CA THR A 234 2.33 -18.71 2.50
C THR A 234 3.69 -19.14 1.96
N GLY A 235 3.85 -20.42 1.61
CA GLY A 235 5.14 -20.93 1.16
C GLY A 235 5.23 -22.45 1.02
N PHE A 236 6.45 -22.94 0.79
CA PHE A 236 6.75 -24.33 0.42
C PHE A 236 7.53 -25.05 1.53
N ILE A 237 7.22 -26.32 1.76
CA ILE A 237 8.01 -27.20 2.64
C ILE A 237 9.08 -27.95 1.84
N ARG A 238 10.30 -28.04 2.40
CA ARG A 238 11.42 -28.82 1.85
C ARG A 238 12.15 -29.56 2.98
N LEU A 239 12.71 -30.73 2.68
CA LEU A 239 13.60 -31.39 3.65
C LEU A 239 14.87 -30.56 3.84
N LEU A 240 15.47 -30.63 5.04
CA LEU A 240 16.76 -30.01 5.31
C LEU A 240 17.86 -30.67 4.45
N THR A 241 18.90 -29.93 4.10
CA THR A 241 19.99 -30.44 3.23
C THR A 241 21.01 -31.28 3.99
N ASP A 242 21.32 -30.95 5.24
CA ASP A 242 22.24 -31.69 6.10
C ASP A 242 21.58 -32.94 6.71
N ARG A 243 21.71 -34.06 6.00
CA ARG A 243 21.18 -35.39 6.40
C ARG A 243 21.74 -35.92 7.73
N ASN A 244 22.84 -35.37 8.24
CA ASN A 244 23.51 -35.85 9.45
C ASN A 244 23.05 -35.14 10.73
N SER A 245 22.38 -33.99 10.61
CA SER A 245 21.88 -33.22 11.76
C SER A 245 20.74 -33.92 12.50
N GLU A 246 20.69 -33.78 13.83
CA GLU A 246 19.49 -34.14 14.60
C GLU A 246 18.25 -33.33 14.19
N LEU A 247 18.43 -32.12 13.65
CA LEU A 247 17.33 -31.29 13.15
C LEU A 247 16.72 -31.88 11.87
N PHE A 248 17.52 -32.47 10.97
CA PHE A 248 17.03 -33.14 9.76
C PHE A 248 16.10 -34.31 10.07
N LYS A 249 16.34 -35.02 11.18
CA LYS A 249 15.50 -36.14 11.61
C LYS A 249 14.21 -35.72 12.34
N LYS A 250 13.99 -34.42 12.54
CA LYS A 250 12.91 -33.87 13.40
C LYS A 250 12.13 -32.72 12.75
N CYS A 251 12.72 -31.99 11.80
CA CYS A 251 12.15 -30.79 11.20
C CYS A 251 12.30 -30.74 9.67
N ALA A 252 11.31 -30.14 9.01
CA ALA A 252 11.40 -29.61 7.65
C ALA A 252 11.82 -28.14 7.67
N MET A 253 12.23 -27.62 6.52
CA MET A 253 12.42 -26.20 6.26
C MET A 253 11.21 -25.65 5.49
N PHE A 254 10.51 -24.69 6.07
CA PHE A 254 9.49 -23.89 5.39
C PHE A 254 10.13 -22.64 4.78
N SER A 255 9.87 -22.42 3.50
CA SER A 255 10.35 -21.26 2.73
C SER A 255 9.15 -20.40 2.31
N PRO A 256 8.94 -19.22 2.94
CA PRO A 256 7.89 -18.29 2.55
C PRO A 256 8.03 -17.79 1.12
N VAL A 257 6.91 -17.40 0.50
CA VAL A 257 6.90 -16.65 -0.77
C VAL A 257 7.45 -15.24 -0.55
N ASP A 258 6.99 -14.52 0.49
CA ASP A 258 7.52 -13.21 0.86
C ASP A 258 8.95 -13.31 1.42
N HIS A 259 9.93 -12.83 0.66
CA HIS A 259 11.35 -12.83 1.03
C HIS A 259 11.70 -11.92 2.22
N ARG A 260 10.79 -11.03 2.65
CA ARG A 260 10.95 -10.24 3.90
C ARG A 260 10.82 -11.11 5.16
N VAL A 261 10.16 -12.26 5.03
CA VAL A 261 9.88 -13.22 6.12
C VAL A 261 11.05 -14.22 6.23
N PRO A 262 11.51 -14.55 7.45
CA PRO A 262 12.52 -15.59 7.64
C PRO A 262 12.01 -16.98 7.24
N ARG A 263 12.91 -17.85 6.76
CA ARG A 263 12.63 -19.29 6.69
C ARG A 263 12.41 -19.85 8.10
N ALA A 264 11.49 -20.80 8.21
CA ALA A 264 11.08 -21.38 9.49
C ALA A 264 11.37 -22.89 9.55
N LEU A 265 11.79 -23.38 10.72
CA LEU A 265 11.85 -24.81 11.01
C LEU A 265 10.47 -25.28 11.45
N VAL A 266 9.93 -26.29 10.78
CA VAL A 266 8.61 -26.88 11.05
C VAL A 266 8.79 -28.32 11.52
N PRO A 267 8.15 -28.79 12.60
CA PRO A 267 8.24 -30.19 13.03
C PRO A 267 7.75 -31.16 11.94
N LEU A 268 8.44 -32.29 11.74
CA LEU A 268 8.01 -33.31 10.77
C LEU A 268 6.69 -34.00 11.17
N THR A 269 6.25 -33.85 12.42
CA THR A 269 4.91 -34.24 12.91
C THR A 269 3.77 -33.43 12.30
N ASP A 270 4.08 -32.21 11.84
CA ASP A 270 3.10 -31.24 11.33
C ASP A 270 3.02 -31.33 9.79
N CYS A 271 3.98 -32.00 9.15
CA CYS A 271 4.02 -32.24 7.72
C CYS A 271 3.07 -33.38 7.29
N PRO A 272 2.59 -33.39 6.03
CA PRO A 272 1.82 -34.50 5.50
C PRO A 272 2.56 -35.84 5.63
N ALA A 273 1.85 -36.92 5.96
CA ALA A 273 2.47 -38.23 6.22
C ALA A 273 3.30 -38.80 5.04
N GLY A 274 2.99 -38.41 3.80
CA GLY A 274 3.76 -38.77 2.60
C GLY A 274 4.98 -37.89 2.31
N PHE A 275 5.12 -36.73 2.95
CA PHE A 275 6.17 -35.74 2.63
C PHE A 275 7.58 -36.25 2.94
N ALA A 276 7.75 -36.97 4.04
CA ALA A 276 9.07 -37.49 4.45
C ALA A 276 9.60 -38.61 3.53
N SER A 277 8.72 -39.30 2.78
CA SER A 277 9.10 -40.34 1.82
C SER A 277 9.09 -39.86 0.37
N ARG A 278 8.23 -38.91 0.01
CA ARG A 278 8.14 -38.28 -1.32
C ARG A 278 8.00 -36.76 -1.17
N PRO A 279 9.10 -36.02 -0.94
CA PRO A 279 9.06 -34.58 -0.78
C PRO A 279 8.73 -33.84 -2.10
N GLU A 280 9.12 -34.41 -3.24
CA GLU A 280 8.93 -33.80 -4.56
C GLU A 280 7.46 -33.69 -4.97
N ASP A 281 6.59 -34.60 -4.51
CA ASP A 281 5.12 -34.53 -4.66
C ASP A 281 4.53 -33.20 -4.14
N TYR A 282 5.24 -32.54 -3.22
CA TYR A 282 4.83 -31.32 -2.54
C TYR A 282 5.65 -30.09 -2.97
N ALA A 283 6.57 -30.23 -3.94
CA ALA A 283 7.49 -29.16 -4.34
C ALA A 283 6.78 -27.92 -4.92
N SER A 284 5.61 -28.12 -5.54
CA SER A 284 4.70 -27.09 -6.06
C SER A 284 3.50 -26.80 -5.17
N VAL A 285 3.36 -27.48 -4.02
CA VAL A 285 2.20 -27.34 -3.13
C VAL A 285 2.43 -26.21 -2.13
N LEU A 286 1.47 -25.28 -2.06
CA LEU A 286 1.45 -24.19 -1.10
C LEU A 286 0.90 -24.64 0.25
N PHE A 287 1.54 -24.16 1.31
CA PHE A 287 1.12 -24.35 2.69
C PHE A 287 1.09 -23.01 3.45
N ILE A 288 0.21 -22.91 4.43
CA ILE A 288 0.30 -21.87 5.47
C ILE A 288 1.16 -22.39 6.61
N CYS A 289 2.18 -21.60 6.99
CA CYS A 289 2.89 -21.75 8.25
C CYS A 289 2.60 -20.56 9.17
N ARG A 290 2.50 -20.81 10.48
CA ARG A 290 2.44 -19.76 11.51
C ARG A 290 3.76 -19.72 12.28
N ILE A 291 4.42 -18.56 12.28
CA ILE A 291 5.63 -18.31 13.07
C ILE A 291 5.23 -18.17 14.55
N VAL A 292 5.66 -19.12 15.38
CA VAL A 292 5.28 -19.20 16.81
C VAL A 292 6.35 -18.66 17.75
N ASP A 293 7.63 -18.77 17.40
CA ASP A 293 8.78 -18.34 18.21
C ASP A 293 9.97 -17.98 17.29
N TRP A 294 10.88 -17.12 17.75
CA TRP A 294 12.18 -16.91 17.10
C TRP A 294 13.26 -16.65 18.17
N ARG A 295 14.00 -17.71 18.48
CA ARG A 295 15.00 -17.73 19.55
C ARG A 295 16.29 -17.02 19.17
N GLU A 296 16.91 -16.44 20.18
CA GLU A 296 18.20 -15.74 20.07
C GLU A 296 19.36 -16.64 19.61
N ASP A 297 19.26 -17.97 19.75
CA ASP A 297 20.26 -18.96 19.33
C ASP A 297 19.99 -19.60 17.95
N SER A 298 18.97 -19.14 17.21
CA SER A 298 18.53 -19.76 15.95
C SER A 298 18.42 -18.77 14.79
N ASN A 299 19.17 -19.02 13.70
CA ASN A 299 19.05 -18.28 12.43
C ASN A 299 17.63 -18.32 11.84
N PHE A 300 16.87 -19.38 12.13
CA PHE A 300 15.55 -19.63 11.58
C PHE A 300 14.48 -19.47 12.66
N ALA A 301 13.29 -19.01 12.25
CA ALA A 301 12.12 -18.99 13.13
C ALA A 301 11.64 -20.44 13.42
N LEU A 302 10.85 -20.62 14.48
CA LEU A 302 10.07 -21.83 14.71
C LEU A 302 8.67 -21.61 14.11
N GLY A 303 8.25 -22.53 13.25
CA GLY A 303 6.96 -22.49 12.58
C GLY A 303 6.10 -23.71 12.92
N GLN A 304 4.79 -23.52 12.96
CA GLN A 304 3.79 -24.60 12.98
C GLN A 304 3.12 -24.65 11.60
N LEU A 305 2.94 -25.83 11.01
CA LEU A 305 2.19 -25.96 9.76
C LEU A 305 0.68 -25.92 10.07
N ALA A 306 -0.09 -25.11 9.33
CA ALA A 306 -1.51 -24.94 9.59
C ALA A 306 -2.38 -25.79 8.65
N ARG A 307 -2.21 -25.65 7.33
CA ARG A 307 -2.80 -26.50 6.29
C ARG A 307 -2.07 -26.40 4.96
N SER A 308 -2.30 -27.39 4.10
CA SER A 308 -2.10 -27.27 2.65
C SER A 308 -3.19 -26.37 2.06
N LEU A 309 -2.84 -25.58 1.05
CA LEU A 309 -3.77 -24.74 0.28
C LEU A 309 -4.15 -25.39 -1.06
N GLY A 310 -3.15 -25.90 -1.79
CA GLY A 310 -3.30 -26.40 -3.15
C GLY A 310 -1.99 -26.25 -3.94
N GLN A 311 -2.07 -26.29 -5.26
CA GLN A 311 -0.90 -26.04 -6.12
C GLN A 311 -0.63 -24.53 -6.25
N ALA A 312 0.64 -24.14 -6.36
CA ALA A 312 1.03 -22.77 -6.69
C ALA A 312 0.63 -22.39 -8.12
N GLY A 313 0.15 -21.17 -8.30
CA GLY A 313 -0.43 -20.68 -9.56
C GLY A 313 -1.94 -20.91 -9.73
N GLU A 314 -2.58 -21.67 -8.83
CA GLU A 314 -4.03 -21.86 -8.84
C GLU A 314 -4.75 -20.71 -8.11
N ILE A 315 -5.82 -20.17 -8.71
CA ILE A 315 -6.47 -18.93 -8.26
C ILE A 315 -6.93 -19.00 -6.80
N GLU A 316 -7.64 -20.06 -6.40
CA GLU A 316 -8.23 -20.15 -5.06
C GLU A 316 -7.19 -20.43 -3.94
N PRO A 317 -6.24 -21.37 -4.10
CA PRO A 317 -5.11 -21.51 -3.16
C PRO A 317 -4.30 -20.23 -2.96
N GLU A 318 -3.96 -19.53 -4.04
CA GLU A 318 -3.21 -18.27 -3.97
C GLU A 318 -4.05 -17.15 -3.32
N THR A 319 -5.35 -17.08 -3.64
CA THR A 319 -6.29 -16.15 -2.99
C THR A 319 -6.40 -16.39 -1.48
N GLU A 320 -6.50 -17.64 -1.03
CA GLU A 320 -6.50 -17.94 0.41
C GLU A 320 -5.16 -17.58 1.06
N GLY A 321 -4.04 -17.85 0.37
CA GLY A 321 -2.71 -17.46 0.81
C GLY A 321 -2.57 -15.95 1.04
N ILE A 322 -3.06 -15.13 0.09
CA ILE A 322 -3.05 -13.66 0.18
C ILE A 322 -3.93 -13.18 1.35
N LEU A 323 -5.15 -13.72 1.50
CA LEU A 323 -6.06 -13.35 2.60
C LEU A 323 -5.45 -13.65 3.97
N MET A 324 -4.88 -14.84 4.13
CA MET A 324 -4.27 -15.30 5.39
C MET A 324 -2.99 -14.55 5.75
N GLU A 325 -2.14 -14.22 4.76
CA GLU A 325 -0.91 -13.47 4.98
C GLU A 325 -1.18 -12.04 5.47
N TYR A 326 -2.21 -11.39 4.93
CA TYR A 326 -2.63 -10.04 5.33
C TYR A 326 -3.61 -10.02 6.52
N GLY A 327 -3.94 -11.18 7.09
CA GLY A 327 -4.80 -11.30 8.27
C GLY A 327 -6.27 -10.96 8.04
N VAL A 328 -6.76 -11.06 6.80
CA VAL A 328 -8.16 -10.81 6.46
C VAL A 328 -9.01 -11.98 6.94
N ASP A 329 -9.95 -11.71 7.85
CA ASP A 329 -10.90 -12.71 8.31
C ASP A 329 -11.94 -13.05 7.23
N CYS A 330 -11.73 -14.20 6.58
CA CYS A 330 -12.65 -14.78 5.62
C CYS A 330 -13.51 -15.93 6.20
N SER A 331 -13.63 -16.06 7.53
CA SER A 331 -14.46 -17.12 8.12
C SER A 331 -15.96 -16.85 7.94
N ALA A 332 -16.78 -17.89 8.06
CA ALA A 332 -18.21 -17.73 8.29
C ALA A 332 -18.44 -16.99 9.63
N PHE A 333 -19.52 -16.21 9.71
CA PHE A 333 -19.93 -15.51 10.93
C PHE A 333 -20.41 -16.52 12.00
N SER A 334 -20.09 -16.26 13.27
CA SER A 334 -20.48 -17.16 14.37
C SER A 334 -22.00 -17.15 14.63
N PRO A 335 -22.56 -18.22 15.24
CA PRO A 335 -23.97 -18.24 15.63
C PRO A 335 -24.38 -17.05 16.52
N GLU A 336 -23.47 -16.56 17.36
CA GLU A 336 -23.66 -15.38 18.23
C GLU A 336 -23.84 -14.08 17.42
N VAL A 337 -23.09 -13.92 16.31
CA VAL A 337 -23.27 -12.82 15.36
C VAL A 337 -24.60 -12.95 14.64
N LEU A 338 -24.95 -14.16 14.18
CA LEU A 338 -26.19 -14.41 13.44
C LEU A 338 -27.45 -14.24 14.32
N GLN A 339 -27.35 -14.49 15.63
CA GLN A 339 -28.41 -14.19 16.60
C GLN A 339 -28.65 -12.69 16.81
N CYS A 340 -27.71 -11.81 16.44
CA CYS A 340 -27.90 -10.36 16.47
C CYS A 340 -28.74 -9.84 15.29
N LEU A 341 -29.01 -10.68 14.27
CA LEU A 341 -29.79 -10.31 13.09
C LEU A 341 -31.30 -10.31 13.37
N PRO A 342 -32.12 -9.61 12.57
CA PRO A 342 -33.58 -9.70 12.68
C PRO A 342 -34.08 -11.14 12.42
N GLN A 343 -34.67 -11.77 13.44
CA GLN A 343 -35.11 -13.17 13.37
C GLN A 343 -36.44 -13.36 12.63
N ASN A 344 -37.26 -12.31 12.53
CA ASN A 344 -38.52 -12.33 11.79
C ASN A 344 -38.26 -12.02 10.31
N LEU A 345 -38.26 -13.06 9.46
CA LEU A 345 -38.06 -12.95 8.02
C LEU A 345 -39.32 -13.38 7.26
N PRO A 346 -39.71 -12.69 6.16
CA PRO A 346 -39.10 -11.48 5.62
C PRO A 346 -39.25 -10.29 6.57
N TRP A 347 -38.19 -9.49 6.71
CA TRP A 347 -38.18 -8.35 7.62
C TRP A 347 -38.96 -7.18 7.03
N VAL A 348 -39.73 -6.49 7.88
CA VAL A 348 -40.52 -5.31 7.52
C VAL A 348 -40.21 -4.21 8.54
N ILE A 349 -40.18 -2.95 8.07
CA ILE A 349 -39.95 -1.78 8.92
C ILE A 349 -41.03 -1.70 10.01
N PRO A 350 -40.67 -1.60 11.30
CA PRO A 350 -41.64 -1.46 12.38
C PRO A 350 -42.48 -0.18 12.25
N PRO A 351 -43.81 -0.22 12.52
CA PRO A 351 -44.70 0.95 12.39
C PRO A 351 -44.21 2.21 13.11
N GLU A 352 -43.55 2.04 14.26
CA GLU A 352 -43.01 3.14 15.06
C GLU A 352 -41.82 3.86 14.42
N GLU A 353 -41.11 3.27 13.44
CA GLU A 353 -40.02 3.97 12.73
C GLU A 353 -40.57 5.00 11.73
N PHE A 354 -41.72 4.75 11.09
CA PHE A 354 -42.37 5.72 10.21
C PHE A 354 -42.81 6.99 10.97
N ALA A 355 -43.08 6.89 12.27
CA ALA A 355 -43.42 8.03 13.12
C ALA A 355 -42.19 8.84 13.61
N LYS A 356 -40.97 8.30 13.50
CA LYS A 356 -39.72 8.92 13.96
C LYS A 356 -38.86 9.50 12.83
N ARG A 357 -39.18 9.16 11.58
CA ARG A 357 -38.36 9.42 10.39
C ARG A 357 -39.11 10.31 9.42
N ARG A 358 -38.39 11.16 8.64
CA ARG A 358 -38.99 11.86 7.50
C ARG A 358 -39.27 10.82 6.41
N ASP A 359 -40.54 10.64 6.07
CA ASP A 359 -40.96 9.79 4.95
C ASP A 359 -40.62 10.49 3.63
N LEU A 360 -39.98 9.76 2.72
CA LEU A 360 -39.55 10.20 1.39
C LEU A 360 -39.87 9.13 0.33
N ARG A 361 -40.77 8.18 0.61
CA ARG A 361 -41.04 7.03 -0.28
C ARG A 361 -41.76 7.39 -1.59
N GLU A 362 -42.35 8.58 -1.67
CA GLU A 362 -42.99 9.11 -2.88
C GLU A 362 -42.10 10.13 -3.63
N GLU A 363 -40.84 10.30 -3.22
CA GLU A 363 -39.86 11.16 -3.91
C GLU A 363 -38.99 10.32 -4.87
N CYS A 364 -38.65 10.88 -6.03
CA CYS A 364 -37.84 10.21 -7.04
C CYS A 364 -36.38 10.01 -6.57
N ILE A 365 -36.12 8.84 -5.97
CA ILE A 365 -34.83 8.44 -5.40
C ILE A 365 -34.33 7.18 -6.14
N PHE A 366 -33.05 7.14 -6.52
CA PHE A 366 -32.44 6.01 -7.24
C PHE A 366 -30.96 5.81 -6.87
N THR A 367 -30.40 4.64 -7.13
CA THR A 367 -28.96 4.35 -6.94
C THR A 367 -28.22 4.40 -8.28
N ILE A 368 -26.89 4.64 -8.28
CA ILE A 368 -26.03 4.59 -9.48
C ILE A 368 -24.74 3.84 -9.13
N ASP A 369 -24.66 2.58 -9.58
CA ASP A 369 -23.67 1.62 -9.09
C ASP A 369 -22.86 0.93 -10.21
N PRO A 370 -21.80 0.17 -9.89
CA PRO A 370 -21.33 -0.90 -10.76
C PRO A 370 -22.47 -1.88 -11.07
N SER A 371 -22.57 -2.36 -12.31
CA SER A 371 -23.61 -3.32 -12.72
C SER A 371 -23.62 -4.61 -11.88
N THR A 372 -22.46 -5.01 -11.36
CA THR A 372 -22.24 -6.17 -10.49
C THR A 372 -22.47 -5.92 -8.99
N ALA A 373 -22.73 -4.68 -8.56
CA ALA A 373 -22.88 -4.35 -7.15
C ALA A 373 -24.13 -4.99 -6.52
N LYS A 374 -24.07 -5.27 -5.23
CA LYS A 374 -25.18 -5.83 -4.44
C LYS A 374 -25.45 -5.05 -3.14
N ASP A 375 -24.37 -4.56 -2.56
CA ASP A 375 -24.23 -3.73 -1.38
C ASP A 375 -24.38 -2.25 -1.73
N LEU A 376 -25.62 -1.84 -2.02
CA LEU A 376 -25.94 -0.47 -2.42
C LEU A 376 -26.02 0.42 -1.17
N ASP A 377 -24.91 1.09 -0.86
CA ASP A 377 -24.78 1.98 0.31
C ASP A 377 -25.56 3.29 0.17
N ASP A 378 -25.62 3.85 -1.04
CA ASP A 378 -26.08 5.22 -1.30
C ASP A 378 -27.11 5.33 -2.43
N ALA A 379 -28.00 6.32 -2.28
CA ALA A 379 -29.02 6.70 -3.26
C ALA A 379 -29.10 8.23 -3.36
N LEU A 380 -29.52 8.72 -4.52
CA LEU A 380 -29.59 10.15 -4.86
C LEU A 380 -31.01 10.57 -5.23
N SER A 381 -31.33 11.83 -4.97
CA SER A 381 -32.49 12.54 -5.53
C SER A 381 -32.12 13.97 -5.92
N CYS A 382 -32.83 14.54 -6.91
CA CYS A 382 -32.66 15.93 -7.32
C CYS A 382 -33.95 16.50 -7.89
N LYS A 383 -34.46 17.54 -7.23
CA LYS A 383 -35.77 18.15 -7.47
C LYS A 383 -35.60 19.64 -7.71
N GLN A 384 -36.03 20.14 -8.88
CA GLN A 384 -35.95 21.57 -9.16
C GLN A 384 -37.07 22.31 -8.41
N LEU A 385 -36.72 23.41 -7.75
CA LEU A 385 -37.61 24.24 -6.96
C LEU A 385 -38.14 25.42 -7.78
N LEU A 386 -39.27 25.98 -7.34
CA LEU A 386 -39.96 27.10 -8.03
C LEU A 386 -39.13 28.39 -8.13
N ASP A 387 -38.09 28.53 -7.31
CA ASP A 387 -37.14 29.65 -7.33
C ASP A 387 -35.89 29.39 -8.21
N GLY A 388 -35.87 28.28 -8.94
CA GLY A 388 -34.78 27.87 -9.84
C GLY A 388 -33.62 27.13 -9.16
N ASN A 389 -33.62 27.04 -7.82
CA ASN A 389 -32.67 26.23 -7.06
C ASN A 389 -33.05 24.73 -7.09
N PHE A 390 -32.25 23.88 -6.45
CA PHE A 390 -32.47 22.43 -6.37
C PHE A 390 -32.52 21.95 -4.92
N GLU A 391 -33.49 21.10 -4.58
CA GLU A 391 -33.38 20.21 -3.42
C GLU A 391 -32.64 18.95 -3.89
N VAL A 392 -31.51 18.64 -3.25
CA VAL A 392 -30.68 17.46 -3.57
C VAL A 392 -30.51 16.61 -2.32
N GLY A 393 -30.85 15.33 -2.42
CA GLY A 393 -30.71 14.36 -1.35
C GLY A 393 -29.60 13.34 -1.61
N VAL A 394 -28.78 13.09 -0.59
CA VAL A 394 -27.90 11.91 -0.48
C VAL A 394 -28.45 11.06 0.65
N HIS A 395 -28.91 9.85 0.32
CA HIS A 395 -29.60 8.94 1.22
C HIS A 395 -28.73 7.70 1.46
N ILE A 396 -28.16 7.54 2.64
CA ILE A 396 -27.23 6.45 2.97
C ILE A 396 -27.93 5.38 3.81
N ALA A 397 -27.65 4.10 3.57
CA ALA A 397 -28.20 2.98 4.33
C ALA A 397 -28.00 3.13 5.86
N ASP A 398 -29.07 3.06 6.65
CA ASP A 398 -29.01 3.21 8.12
C ASP A 398 -28.60 1.89 8.81
N VAL A 399 -27.40 1.41 8.48
CA VAL A 399 -26.76 0.24 9.10
C VAL A 399 -26.68 0.39 10.62
N SER A 400 -26.59 1.62 11.13
CA SER A 400 -26.54 1.93 12.57
C SER A 400 -27.82 1.56 13.34
N PHE A 401 -28.94 1.33 12.66
CA PHE A 401 -30.17 0.78 13.25
C PHE A 401 -30.05 -0.72 13.55
N PHE A 402 -29.40 -1.47 12.65
CA PHE A 402 -29.23 -2.92 12.74
C PHE A 402 -27.99 -3.31 13.56
N VAL A 403 -26.84 -2.68 13.29
CA VAL A 403 -25.56 -2.92 14.00
C VAL A 403 -25.53 -2.07 15.27
N ARG A 404 -26.10 -2.61 16.35
CA ARG A 404 -26.17 -1.95 17.67
C ARG A 404 -24.84 -2.04 18.42
N GLU A 405 -24.41 -0.92 19.00
CA GLU A 405 -23.15 -0.79 19.74
C GLU A 405 -23.02 -1.83 20.87
N GLY A 406 -21.87 -2.54 20.92
CA GLY A 406 -21.57 -3.54 21.95
C GLY A 406 -22.27 -4.90 21.77
N THR A 407 -22.75 -5.23 20.57
CA THR A 407 -23.23 -6.57 20.20
C THR A 407 -22.13 -7.41 19.54
N ALA A 408 -22.28 -8.74 19.48
CA ALA A 408 -21.32 -9.61 18.78
C ALA A 408 -21.15 -9.22 17.29
N LEU A 409 -22.22 -8.72 16.66
CA LEU A 409 -22.23 -8.17 15.31
C LEU A 409 -21.41 -6.88 15.18
N ASP A 410 -21.50 -5.96 16.15
CA ASP A 410 -20.67 -4.76 16.22
C ASP A 410 -19.19 -5.11 16.44
N ASP A 411 -18.94 -6.09 17.32
CA ASP A 411 -17.63 -6.62 17.62
C ASP A 411 -16.91 -7.20 16.39
N VAL A 412 -17.62 -7.98 15.55
CA VAL A 412 -17.02 -8.52 14.30
C VAL A 412 -16.92 -7.45 13.21
N ALA A 413 -17.86 -6.51 13.13
CA ALA A 413 -17.79 -5.38 12.20
C ALA A 413 -16.59 -4.47 12.51
N SER A 414 -16.33 -4.20 13.79
CA SER A 414 -15.12 -3.51 14.26
C SER A 414 -13.84 -4.27 13.90
N LYS A 415 -13.80 -5.59 14.16
CA LYS A 415 -12.63 -6.45 13.87
C LYS A 415 -12.31 -6.51 12.37
N ARG A 416 -13.31 -6.66 11.50
CA ARG A 416 -13.12 -6.64 10.03
C ARG A 416 -12.86 -5.23 9.47
N ALA A 417 -13.52 -4.21 10.03
CA ALA A 417 -13.38 -2.78 9.75
C ALA A 417 -13.68 -2.29 8.31
N THR A 418 -13.54 -3.13 7.29
CA THR A 418 -13.85 -2.86 5.88
C THR A 418 -14.16 -4.18 5.17
N SER A 419 -15.05 -4.15 4.17
CA SER A 419 -15.14 -5.26 3.20
C SER A 419 -13.88 -5.28 2.31
N VAL A 420 -13.57 -6.44 1.71
CA VAL A 420 -12.42 -6.64 0.81
C VAL A 420 -12.89 -7.20 -0.53
N TYR A 421 -12.67 -6.45 -1.62
CA TYR A 421 -13.18 -6.78 -2.96
C TYR A 421 -12.08 -7.43 -3.81
N LEU A 422 -12.06 -8.76 -3.88
CA LEU A 422 -11.18 -9.50 -4.78
C LEU A 422 -11.77 -9.47 -6.20
N VAL A 423 -10.98 -9.89 -7.20
CA VAL A 423 -11.43 -9.91 -8.60
C VAL A 423 -12.65 -10.83 -8.82
N GLN A 424 -12.72 -11.96 -8.11
CA GLN A 424 -13.79 -12.96 -8.25
C GLN A 424 -14.85 -12.97 -7.14
N LYS A 425 -14.60 -12.35 -5.98
CA LYS A 425 -15.50 -12.42 -4.81
C LYS A 425 -15.25 -11.29 -3.79
N VAL A 426 -16.22 -11.04 -2.92
CA VAL A 426 -16.11 -10.06 -1.83
C VAL A 426 -16.04 -10.79 -0.49
N ILE A 427 -15.14 -10.37 0.40
CA ILE A 427 -15.16 -10.74 1.81
C ILE A 427 -15.91 -9.64 2.57
N PRO A 428 -17.14 -9.89 3.08
CA PRO A 428 -17.98 -8.82 3.60
C PRO A 428 -17.68 -8.51 5.08
N MET A 429 -17.86 -7.24 5.45
CA MET A 429 -17.74 -6.77 6.83
C MET A 429 -18.91 -7.26 7.72
N LEU A 430 -20.11 -7.38 7.15
CA LEU A 430 -21.35 -7.80 7.82
C LEU A 430 -21.93 -9.06 7.15
N PRO A 431 -22.86 -9.80 7.80
CA PRO A 431 -23.55 -10.92 7.17
C PRO A 431 -24.32 -10.51 5.91
N GLU A 432 -24.41 -11.44 4.94
CA GLU A 432 -25.03 -11.23 3.62
C GLU A 432 -26.48 -10.72 3.71
N LEU A 433 -27.25 -11.20 4.70
CA LEU A 433 -28.60 -10.70 5.02
C LEU A 433 -28.63 -9.18 5.27
N LEU A 434 -27.59 -8.59 5.85
CA LEU A 434 -27.49 -7.12 5.98
C LEU A 434 -26.92 -6.49 4.70
N CYS A 435 -25.84 -7.05 4.16
CA CYS A 435 -25.12 -6.47 3.02
C CYS A 435 -25.93 -6.43 1.73
N GLU A 436 -26.62 -7.53 1.38
CA GLU A 436 -27.29 -7.70 0.10
C GLU A 436 -28.81 -7.49 0.20
N GLU A 437 -29.44 -7.86 1.33
CA GLU A 437 -30.91 -7.82 1.47
C GLU A 437 -31.46 -6.66 2.30
N LEU A 438 -31.06 -6.48 3.57
CA LEU A 438 -31.76 -5.60 4.51
C LEU A 438 -31.29 -4.13 4.49
N CYS A 439 -29.98 -3.89 4.51
CA CYS A 439 -29.43 -2.52 4.50
C CYS A 439 -29.29 -1.95 3.09
N SER A 440 -28.98 -2.80 2.10
CA SER A 440 -28.83 -2.41 0.71
C SER A 440 -30.07 -1.68 0.18
N LEU A 441 -29.86 -0.56 -0.52
CA LEU A 441 -30.91 0.33 -1.04
C LEU A 441 -31.58 -0.21 -2.32
N ASN A 442 -31.85 -1.52 -2.32
CA ASN A 442 -32.53 -2.26 -3.36
C ASN A 442 -33.84 -1.58 -3.81
N PRO A 443 -34.11 -1.56 -5.14
CA PRO A 443 -35.26 -0.86 -5.69
C PRO A 443 -36.59 -1.51 -5.31
N LEU A 444 -37.67 -0.75 -5.46
CA LEU A 444 -39.07 -1.15 -5.24
C LEU A 444 -39.37 -1.67 -3.81
N THR A 445 -38.49 -1.39 -2.86
CA THR A 445 -38.57 -1.80 -1.46
C THR A 445 -38.39 -0.60 -0.54
N ASP A 446 -39.12 -0.57 0.57
CA ASP A 446 -38.99 0.49 1.58
C ASP A 446 -37.73 0.25 2.42
N ARG A 447 -36.88 1.28 2.59
CA ARG A 447 -35.56 1.18 3.22
C ARG A 447 -35.32 2.27 4.25
N LEU A 448 -34.65 1.90 5.34
CA LEU A 448 -34.21 2.83 6.38
C LEU A 448 -32.90 3.50 5.97
N THR A 449 -32.90 4.83 5.96
CA THR A 449 -31.73 5.63 5.58
C THR A 449 -31.42 6.72 6.60
N PHE A 450 -30.18 7.21 6.53
CA PHE A 450 -29.72 8.45 7.10
C PHE A 450 -29.43 9.39 5.93
N SER A 451 -30.22 10.46 5.80
CA SER A 451 -30.11 11.39 4.68
C SER A 451 -29.40 12.69 5.07
N VAL A 452 -28.65 13.22 4.11
CA VAL A 452 -28.28 14.63 4.04
C VAL A 452 -29.07 15.23 2.87
N ILE A 453 -29.73 16.36 3.08
CA ILE A 453 -30.53 17.05 2.07
C ILE A 453 -30.11 18.52 2.07
N TRP A 454 -29.78 19.05 0.89
CA TRP A 454 -29.41 20.46 0.72
C TRP A 454 -30.38 21.17 -0.20
N LYS A 455 -30.51 22.48 0.02
CA LYS A 455 -30.91 23.40 -1.03
C LYS A 455 -29.65 23.94 -1.71
N LEU A 456 -29.47 23.67 -2.99
CA LEU A 456 -28.30 24.07 -3.80
C LEU A 456 -28.67 25.09 -4.88
N THR A 457 -27.76 26.01 -5.18
CA THR A 457 -27.83 26.80 -6.42
C THR A 457 -27.49 25.93 -7.65
N PRO A 458 -27.78 26.38 -8.89
CA PRO A 458 -27.37 25.66 -10.11
C PRO A 458 -25.85 25.41 -10.22
N GLU A 459 -25.03 26.20 -9.51
CA GLU A 459 -23.57 26.06 -9.42
C GLU A 459 -23.11 25.15 -8.28
N GLY A 460 -24.05 24.59 -7.50
CA GLY A 460 -23.77 23.69 -6.37
C GLY A 460 -23.49 24.36 -5.03
N LYS A 461 -23.73 25.68 -4.88
CA LYS A 461 -23.53 26.36 -3.59
C LYS A 461 -24.65 26.00 -2.61
N ILE A 462 -24.29 25.58 -1.40
CA ILE A 462 -25.24 25.30 -0.32
C ILE A 462 -25.93 26.60 0.13
N LEU A 463 -27.26 26.59 0.14
CA LEU A 463 -28.12 27.64 0.69
C LEU A 463 -28.77 27.22 2.03
N ASP A 464 -29.07 25.93 2.17
CA ASP A 464 -29.62 25.31 3.39
C ASP A 464 -29.17 23.83 3.46
N GLU A 465 -29.09 23.28 4.66
CA GLU A 465 -28.54 21.94 4.94
C GLU A 465 -29.30 21.24 6.07
N TRP A 466 -29.85 20.06 5.77
CA TRP A 466 -30.61 19.23 6.70
C TRP A 466 -30.03 17.82 6.81
N PHE A 467 -29.98 17.31 8.05
CA PHE A 467 -29.58 15.95 8.37
C PHE A 467 -30.71 15.24 9.12
N GLY A 468 -30.99 13.98 8.78
CA GLY A 468 -31.95 13.20 9.56
C GLY A 468 -32.14 11.76 9.10
N ARG A 469 -32.75 10.96 9.97
CA ARG A 469 -33.19 9.60 9.62
C ARG A 469 -34.48 9.66 8.81
N THR A 470 -34.53 8.81 7.80
CA THR A 470 -35.52 8.80 6.72
C THR A 470 -35.99 7.39 6.42
N VAL A 471 -37.14 7.29 5.74
CA VAL A 471 -37.55 6.09 5.00
C VAL A 471 -37.65 6.46 3.54
N ILE A 472 -37.03 5.67 2.66
CA ILE A 472 -37.05 5.88 1.20
C ILE A 472 -37.59 4.64 0.50
N ARG A 473 -37.91 4.76 -0.79
CA ARG A 473 -38.29 3.65 -1.65
C ARG A 473 -37.63 3.85 -3.01
N SER A 474 -36.45 3.24 -3.20
CA SER A 474 -35.65 3.47 -4.42
C SER A 474 -36.46 3.06 -5.66
N CYS A 475 -36.66 3.99 -6.59
CA CYS A 475 -37.48 3.78 -7.78
C CYS A 475 -36.74 2.99 -8.86
N ALA A 476 -35.40 3.02 -8.87
CA ALA A 476 -34.55 2.33 -9.85
C ALA A 476 -33.14 2.07 -9.29
N LYS A 477 -32.53 0.96 -9.71
CA LYS A 477 -31.08 0.69 -9.54
C LYS A 477 -30.39 0.93 -10.87
N LEU A 478 -29.81 2.10 -11.08
CA LEU A 478 -29.05 2.40 -12.31
C LEU A 478 -27.64 1.81 -12.22
N SER A 479 -27.05 1.54 -13.38
CA SER A 479 -25.61 1.32 -13.48
C SER A 479 -24.93 2.63 -13.88
N TYR A 480 -23.62 2.73 -13.69
CA TYR A 480 -22.83 3.82 -14.25
C TYR A 480 -23.03 3.99 -15.76
N ASP A 481 -23.25 2.91 -16.51
CA ASP A 481 -23.49 2.96 -17.96
C ASP A 481 -24.92 3.40 -18.31
N HIS A 482 -25.93 2.98 -17.55
CA HIS A 482 -27.30 3.50 -17.70
C HIS A 482 -27.33 5.02 -17.44
N ALA A 483 -26.68 5.48 -16.36
CA ALA A 483 -26.58 6.90 -16.03
C ALA A 483 -25.72 7.68 -17.04
N GLN A 484 -24.64 7.10 -17.56
CA GLN A 484 -23.83 7.73 -18.62
C GLN A 484 -24.65 7.86 -19.91
N SER A 485 -25.41 6.83 -20.30
CA SER A 485 -26.26 6.88 -21.49
C SER A 485 -27.33 7.98 -21.39
N MET A 486 -27.91 8.19 -20.20
CA MET A 486 -28.81 9.32 -19.91
C MET A 486 -28.13 10.69 -20.02
N ILE A 487 -26.84 10.79 -19.66
CA ILE A 487 -26.03 12.01 -19.76
C ILE A 487 -25.66 12.34 -21.22
N GLU A 488 -25.27 11.32 -21.99
CA GLU A 488 -24.82 11.47 -23.37
C GLU A 488 -25.98 11.64 -24.37
N ASN A 489 -27.16 11.14 -24.05
CA ASN A 489 -28.32 11.11 -24.94
C ASN A 489 -29.53 11.87 -24.34
N PRO A 490 -29.44 13.20 -24.10
CA PRO A 490 -30.42 13.98 -23.36
C PRO A 490 -31.77 14.21 -24.08
N GLU A 491 -31.98 13.65 -25.26
CA GLU A 491 -33.25 13.68 -26.01
C GLU A 491 -33.72 12.27 -26.43
N LYS A 492 -33.01 11.20 -26.04
CA LYS A 492 -33.36 9.83 -26.45
C LYS A 492 -34.55 9.29 -25.66
N ALA A 493 -35.58 8.86 -26.39
CA ALA A 493 -36.59 7.95 -25.85
C ALA A 493 -35.97 6.55 -25.70
N PHE A 494 -35.73 6.14 -24.45
CA PHE A 494 -35.15 4.82 -24.14
C PHE A 494 -36.14 3.69 -24.42
N ALA A 495 -35.67 2.62 -25.07
CA ALA A 495 -36.48 1.47 -25.39
C ALA A 495 -36.63 0.50 -24.20
N VAL A 496 -37.70 -0.30 -24.21
CA VAL A 496 -37.96 -1.31 -23.17
C VAL A 496 -36.82 -2.34 -23.18
N GLY A 497 -36.05 -2.39 -22.08
CA GLY A 497 -34.89 -3.27 -21.92
C GLY A 497 -33.52 -2.58 -22.04
N GLU A 498 -33.44 -1.32 -22.50
CA GLU A 498 -32.20 -0.53 -22.43
C GLU A 498 -31.91 0.01 -21.02
N LEU A 499 -32.93 0.04 -20.17
CA LEU A 499 -32.88 0.52 -18.80
C LEU A 499 -33.40 -0.55 -17.82
N PRO A 500 -32.93 -0.52 -16.56
CA PRO A 500 -33.37 -1.44 -15.53
C PRO A 500 -34.83 -1.16 -15.13
N PRO A 501 -35.51 -2.08 -14.41
CA PRO A 501 -36.87 -1.85 -13.94
C PRO A 501 -36.99 -0.57 -13.09
N ILE A 502 -38.00 0.26 -13.41
CA ILE A 502 -38.34 1.49 -12.70
C ILE A 502 -39.74 1.33 -12.06
N SER A 503 -39.95 1.91 -10.89
CA SER A 503 -41.26 1.95 -10.21
C SER A 503 -42.32 2.60 -11.08
N SER A 504 -43.52 2.00 -11.14
CA SER A 504 -44.67 2.58 -11.86
C SER A 504 -45.20 3.90 -11.26
N GLN A 505 -44.69 4.33 -10.11
CA GLN A 505 -44.94 5.66 -9.52
C GLN A 505 -44.13 6.77 -10.22
N HIS A 506 -42.97 6.45 -10.81
CA HIS A 506 -42.05 7.43 -11.39
C HIS A 506 -41.79 7.17 -12.87
N SER A 507 -41.56 8.22 -13.65
CA SER A 507 -41.29 8.07 -15.08
C SER A 507 -39.80 7.92 -15.38
N VAL A 508 -39.46 7.23 -16.49
CA VAL A 508 -38.10 7.21 -17.05
C VAL A 508 -37.57 8.63 -17.23
N GLU A 509 -38.43 9.55 -17.67
CA GLU A 509 -38.13 10.95 -17.94
C GLU A 509 -37.77 11.73 -16.67
N GLU A 510 -38.48 11.49 -15.57
CA GLU A 510 -38.23 12.09 -14.25
C GLU A 510 -36.86 11.66 -13.69
N VAL A 511 -36.57 10.36 -13.71
CA VAL A 511 -35.26 9.80 -13.32
C VAL A 511 -34.15 10.38 -14.20
N ARG A 512 -34.34 10.41 -15.52
CA ARG A 512 -33.40 10.96 -16.50
C ARG A 512 -33.12 12.44 -16.26
N GLN A 513 -34.17 13.24 -15.99
CA GLN A 513 -34.04 14.66 -15.71
C GLN A 513 -33.35 14.94 -14.36
N ALA A 514 -33.58 14.09 -13.35
CA ALA A 514 -32.84 14.14 -12.10
C ALA A 514 -31.34 13.81 -12.30
N VAL A 515 -31.00 12.76 -13.06
CA VAL A 515 -29.61 12.43 -13.44
C VAL A 515 -28.93 13.58 -14.19
N LEU A 516 -29.61 14.21 -15.14
CA LEU A 516 -29.07 15.39 -15.86
C LEU A 516 -28.85 16.61 -14.95
N ASN A 517 -29.77 16.86 -14.01
CA ASN A 517 -29.61 17.93 -13.02
C ASN A 517 -28.44 17.66 -12.06
N LEU A 518 -28.32 16.43 -11.54
CA LEU A 518 -27.20 15.98 -10.73
C LEU A 518 -25.87 16.13 -11.49
N HIS A 519 -25.79 15.67 -12.74
CA HIS A 519 -24.59 15.81 -13.58
C HIS A 519 -24.20 17.29 -13.75
N ARG A 520 -25.15 18.18 -14.07
CA ARG A 520 -24.88 19.61 -14.25
C ARG A 520 -24.30 20.25 -12.97
N ILE A 521 -24.89 19.94 -11.81
CA ILE A 521 -24.43 20.46 -10.51
C ILE A 521 -23.05 19.87 -10.16
N ALA A 522 -22.86 18.55 -10.28
CA ALA A 522 -21.59 17.88 -10.05
C ALA A 522 -20.47 18.44 -10.95
N LYS A 523 -20.76 18.78 -12.21
CA LYS A 523 -19.78 19.40 -13.11
C LYS A 523 -19.28 20.76 -12.61
N GLN A 524 -20.14 21.53 -11.91
CA GLN A 524 -19.74 22.80 -11.28
C GLN A 524 -19.03 22.58 -9.94
N LEU A 525 -19.55 21.69 -9.07
CA LEU A 525 -18.89 21.28 -7.82
C LEU A 525 -17.45 20.81 -8.08
N ARG A 526 -17.26 19.94 -9.07
CA ARG A 526 -15.95 19.43 -9.49
C ARG A 526 -15.04 20.56 -9.96
N LYS A 527 -15.53 21.43 -10.86
CA LYS A 527 -14.75 22.56 -11.38
C LYS A 527 -14.30 23.48 -10.24
N GLN A 528 -15.20 23.82 -9.32
CA GLN A 528 -14.91 24.63 -8.14
C GLN A 528 -13.84 23.94 -7.27
N ARG A 529 -14.02 22.66 -6.94
CA ARG A 529 -13.05 21.86 -6.14
C ARG A 529 -11.63 21.83 -6.72
N PHE A 530 -11.47 21.77 -8.04
CA PHE A 530 -10.14 21.85 -8.67
C PHE A 530 -9.60 23.29 -8.79
N MET A 531 -10.47 24.29 -8.97
CA MET A 531 -10.08 25.72 -8.85
C MET A 531 -9.63 26.07 -7.43
N ASP A 532 -10.24 25.45 -6.42
CA ASP A 532 -9.87 25.55 -5.01
C ASP A 532 -8.64 24.70 -4.64
N GLY A 533 -7.99 24.05 -5.62
CA GLY A 533 -6.68 23.42 -5.45
C GLY A 533 -6.67 21.94 -5.03
N ALA A 534 -7.73 21.17 -5.29
CA ALA A 534 -7.69 19.72 -5.12
C ALA A 534 -6.72 19.02 -6.11
N LEU A 535 -6.31 17.79 -5.77
CA LEU A 535 -5.37 16.97 -6.53
C LEU A 535 -5.94 15.58 -6.83
N ARG A 536 -5.88 15.18 -8.10
CA ARG A 536 -6.16 13.81 -8.54
C ARG A 536 -4.89 13.13 -9.04
N LEU A 537 -4.55 11.98 -8.45
CA LEU A 537 -3.47 11.08 -8.85
C LEU A 537 -4.02 9.64 -8.93
N ASP A 538 -5.01 9.43 -9.80
CA ASP A 538 -5.54 8.09 -10.05
C ASP A 538 -4.65 7.37 -11.06
N GLN A 539 -4.16 6.19 -10.69
CA GLN A 539 -3.43 5.27 -11.57
C GLN A 539 -4.41 4.38 -12.34
N LEU A 540 -4.00 3.89 -13.50
CA LEU A 540 -4.75 2.89 -14.29
C LEU A 540 -5.11 1.66 -13.42
N LYS A 541 -6.38 1.24 -13.47
CA LYS A 541 -6.91 0.08 -12.74
C LYS A 541 -7.42 -0.94 -13.73
N LEU A 542 -7.00 -2.20 -13.57
CA LEU A 542 -7.51 -3.32 -14.36
C LEU A 542 -8.89 -3.77 -13.86
N SER A 543 -9.74 -4.06 -14.82
CA SER A 543 -11.03 -4.74 -14.70
C SER A 543 -10.96 -6.03 -15.52
N PHE A 544 -11.53 -7.13 -15.01
CA PHE A 544 -11.37 -8.47 -15.60
C PHE A 544 -12.71 -9.02 -16.08
N THR A 545 -12.69 -9.64 -17.26
CA THR A 545 -13.80 -10.46 -17.76
C THR A 545 -13.53 -11.90 -17.36
N LEU A 546 -14.30 -12.42 -16.39
CA LEU A 546 -14.17 -13.81 -15.93
C LEU A 546 -15.15 -14.73 -16.67
N ASP A 547 -14.67 -15.93 -16.98
CA ASP A 547 -15.51 -17.04 -17.40
C ASP A 547 -16.44 -17.50 -16.27
N LYS A 548 -17.72 -17.71 -16.58
CA LYS A 548 -18.76 -17.99 -15.57
C LYS A 548 -18.77 -19.42 -15.03
N GLU A 549 -18.16 -20.37 -15.73
CA GLU A 549 -18.16 -21.79 -15.35
C GLU A 549 -16.85 -22.19 -14.68
N THR A 550 -15.73 -21.65 -15.15
CA THR A 550 -14.38 -21.96 -14.67
C THR A 550 -13.79 -20.91 -13.73
N GLY A 551 -14.32 -19.67 -13.72
CA GLY A 551 -13.78 -18.53 -12.97
C GLY A 551 -12.48 -17.94 -13.55
N MET A 552 -11.98 -18.47 -14.66
CA MET A 552 -10.72 -18.04 -15.28
C MET A 552 -10.86 -16.69 -15.99
N PRO A 553 -9.82 -15.83 -15.99
CA PRO A 553 -9.87 -14.56 -16.72
C PRO A 553 -9.79 -14.81 -18.24
N GLN A 554 -10.84 -14.45 -18.97
CA GLN A 554 -10.86 -14.46 -20.45
C GLN A 554 -10.20 -13.21 -21.05
N GLY A 555 -10.08 -12.14 -20.26
CA GLY A 555 -9.50 -10.87 -20.70
C GLY A 555 -9.49 -9.82 -19.59
N CYS A 556 -8.82 -8.70 -19.84
CA CYS A 556 -8.87 -7.51 -18.97
C CYS A 556 -8.93 -6.23 -19.79
N HIS A 557 -9.37 -5.14 -19.16
CA HIS A 557 -9.43 -3.79 -19.71
C HIS A 557 -9.15 -2.76 -18.62
N ILE A 558 -8.74 -1.55 -19.01
CA ILE A 558 -8.62 -0.42 -18.09
C ILE A 558 -10.02 0.06 -17.71
N TYR A 559 -10.30 0.18 -16.41
CA TYR A 559 -11.57 0.70 -15.90
C TYR A 559 -11.75 2.17 -16.28
N GLN A 560 -12.76 2.47 -17.11
CA GLN A 560 -13.03 3.83 -17.58
C GLN A 560 -13.78 4.65 -16.52
N TYR A 561 -13.23 5.81 -16.16
CA TYR A 561 -13.84 6.72 -15.18
C TYR A 561 -14.65 7.84 -15.86
N ARG A 562 -15.94 7.58 -16.08
CA ARG A 562 -16.88 8.38 -16.88
C ARG A 562 -17.57 9.50 -16.06
N ASP A 563 -18.43 10.30 -16.70
CA ASP A 563 -19.11 11.43 -16.03
C ASP A 563 -20.15 10.96 -14.99
N SER A 564 -20.79 9.81 -15.19
CA SER A 564 -21.63 9.18 -14.18
C SER A 564 -20.86 8.79 -12.90
N ASN A 565 -19.57 8.42 -13.00
CA ASN A 565 -18.72 8.23 -11.82
C ASN A 565 -18.42 9.55 -11.11
N LYS A 566 -18.11 10.61 -11.88
CA LYS A 566 -17.83 11.97 -11.36
C LYS A 566 -19.05 12.55 -10.65
N LEU A 567 -20.25 12.29 -11.17
CA LEU A 567 -21.54 12.67 -10.57
C LEU A 567 -21.63 12.15 -9.13
N VAL A 568 -21.46 10.85 -8.93
CA VAL A 568 -21.51 10.24 -7.59
C VAL A 568 -20.35 10.73 -6.71
N GLU A 569 -19.13 10.89 -7.26
CA GLU A 569 -17.97 11.40 -6.50
C GLU A 569 -18.26 12.74 -5.81
N GLU A 570 -18.77 13.74 -6.52
CA GLU A 570 -18.96 15.07 -5.91
C GLU A 570 -20.03 15.07 -4.81
N PHE A 571 -21.16 14.39 -4.98
CA PHE A 571 -22.20 14.35 -3.95
C PHE A 571 -21.79 13.51 -2.74
N MET A 572 -21.02 12.44 -2.93
CA MET A 572 -20.43 11.71 -1.80
C MET A 572 -19.36 12.54 -1.09
N LEU A 573 -18.52 13.30 -1.80
CA LEU A 573 -17.58 14.25 -1.17
C LEU A 573 -18.33 15.34 -0.39
N LEU A 574 -19.42 15.88 -0.93
CA LEU A 574 -20.26 16.88 -0.26
C LEU A 574 -20.88 16.32 1.03
N ALA A 575 -21.48 15.12 0.98
CA ALA A 575 -22.06 14.44 2.14
C ALA A 575 -21.01 14.16 3.23
N ASN A 576 -19.85 13.63 2.84
CA ASN A 576 -18.75 13.33 3.77
C ASN A 576 -18.19 14.60 4.43
N THR A 577 -18.14 15.72 3.71
CA THR A 577 -17.67 17.02 4.23
C THR A 577 -18.69 17.66 5.17
N ALA A 578 -19.96 17.73 4.76
CA ALA A 578 -21.07 18.21 5.57
C ALA A 578 -21.18 17.47 6.91
N VAL A 579 -21.12 16.13 6.87
CA VAL A 579 -21.14 15.29 8.07
C VAL A 579 -19.91 15.50 8.94
N ALA A 580 -18.70 15.65 8.36
CA ALA A 580 -17.48 15.95 9.12
C ALA A 580 -17.62 17.24 9.94
N HIS A 581 -18.07 18.34 9.31
CA HIS A 581 -18.35 19.60 10.00
C HIS A 581 -19.43 19.42 11.08
N ARG A 582 -20.52 18.67 10.81
CA ARG A 582 -21.61 18.45 11.76
C ARG A 582 -21.17 17.68 13.01
N ILE A 583 -20.42 16.58 12.86
CA ILE A 583 -19.94 15.80 14.01
C ILE A 583 -18.86 16.54 14.79
N TYR A 584 -17.94 17.24 14.11
CA TYR A 584 -16.88 18.01 14.78
C TYR A 584 -17.44 19.16 15.61
N ARG A 585 -18.37 19.95 15.06
CA ARG A 585 -19.06 21.04 15.79
C ARG A 585 -19.87 20.56 17.01
N SER A 586 -20.20 19.27 17.07
CA SER A 586 -21.00 18.67 18.14
C SER A 586 -20.15 17.92 19.17
N PHE A 587 -19.00 17.37 18.76
CA PHE A 587 -18.12 16.53 19.58
C PHE A 587 -16.64 16.84 19.26
N PRO A 588 -16.13 18.06 19.54
CA PRO A 588 -14.85 18.53 19.00
C PRO A 588 -13.65 17.66 19.39
N THR A 589 -13.64 17.02 20.56
CA THR A 589 -12.57 16.09 20.95
C THR A 589 -12.85 14.62 20.58
N LYS A 590 -14.11 14.24 20.33
CA LYS A 590 -14.52 12.84 20.10
C LYS A 590 -14.91 12.51 18.65
N ALA A 591 -14.94 13.48 17.75
CA ALA A 591 -15.28 13.24 16.34
C ALA A 591 -14.27 12.30 15.66
N LEU A 592 -14.78 11.30 14.93
CA LEU A 592 -13.98 10.45 14.04
C LEU A 592 -13.85 11.12 12.68
N LEU A 593 -12.63 11.53 12.33
CA LEU A 593 -12.32 12.28 11.12
C LEU A 593 -11.29 11.54 10.26
N ARG A 594 -11.05 12.02 9.04
CA ARG A 594 -10.10 11.45 8.08
C ARG A 594 -9.26 12.54 7.41
N ARG A 595 -7.98 12.61 7.79
CA ARG A 595 -6.98 13.57 7.29
C ARG A 595 -6.09 12.95 6.22
N HIS A 596 -5.39 13.78 5.45
CA HIS A 596 -4.37 13.34 4.49
C HIS A 596 -3.16 14.26 4.62
N PRO A 597 -2.06 13.78 5.25
CA PRO A 597 -0.82 14.55 5.37
C PRO A 597 -0.23 14.94 4.00
N PRO A 598 0.57 16.01 3.93
CA PRO A 598 1.32 16.36 2.71
C PRO A 598 2.36 15.29 2.34
N PRO A 599 2.92 15.33 1.12
CA PRO A 599 3.94 14.38 0.67
C PRO A 599 5.22 14.45 1.51
N GLN A 600 6.02 13.38 1.48
CA GLN A 600 7.33 13.35 2.13
C GLN A 600 8.30 14.32 1.43
N THR A 601 8.73 15.37 2.15
CA THR A 601 9.41 16.53 1.57
C THR A 601 10.69 16.19 0.81
N LYS A 602 11.52 15.27 1.32
CA LYS A 602 12.72 14.81 0.60
C LYS A 602 12.37 14.04 -0.68
N MET A 603 11.55 12.99 -0.59
CA MET A 603 11.12 12.23 -1.78
C MET A 603 10.47 13.10 -2.87
N LEU A 604 9.76 14.18 -2.48
CA LEU A 604 9.20 15.14 -3.42
C LEU A 604 10.29 16.04 -4.03
N SER A 605 11.20 16.58 -3.22
CA SER A 605 12.34 17.40 -3.68
C SER A 605 13.27 16.64 -4.63
N ASP A 606 13.60 15.38 -4.31
CA ASP A 606 14.46 14.52 -5.11
C ASP A 606 13.80 14.22 -6.47
N LEU A 607 12.46 14.06 -6.50
CA LEU A 607 11.68 13.89 -7.72
C LEU A 607 11.54 15.19 -8.53
N MET A 608 11.44 16.35 -7.87
CA MET A 608 11.45 17.65 -8.55
C MET A 608 12.77 17.91 -9.27
N GLU A 609 13.93 17.62 -8.65
CA GLU A 609 15.21 17.76 -9.36
C GLU A 609 15.27 16.81 -10.55
N PHE A 610 14.87 15.54 -10.38
CA PHE A 610 14.78 14.57 -11.48
C PHE A 610 13.91 15.09 -12.66
N CYS A 611 12.74 15.65 -12.39
CA CYS A 611 11.89 16.25 -13.43
C CYS A 611 12.59 17.44 -14.13
N SER A 612 13.20 18.34 -13.36
CA SER A 612 13.96 19.48 -13.89
C SER A 612 15.11 19.02 -14.79
N GLN A 613 15.88 18.00 -14.38
CA GLN A 613 16.94 17.39 -15.18
C GLN A 613 16.44 16.76 -16.49
N MET A 614 15.20 16.24 -16.51
CA MET A 614 14.57 15.76 -17.75
C MET A 614 14.09 16.90 -18.65
N GLY A 615 14.04 18.15 -18.17
CA GLY A 615 13.48 19.30 -18.87
C GLY A 615 11.98 19.46 -18.65
N LEU A 616 11.46 18.96 -17.52
CA LEU A 616 10.06 19.08 -17.11
C LEU A 616 9.99 19.99 -15.89
N ASP A 617 9.48 21.21 -16.06
CA ASP A 617 9.19 22.12 -14.96
C ASP A 617 7.80 21.79 -14.38
N ILE A 618 7.73 21.48 -13.08
CA ILE A 618 6.53 20.97 -12.40
C ILE A 618 6.43 21.65 -11.04
N ASP A 619 5.46 22.56 -10.89
CA ASP A 619 5.21 23.25 -9.63
C ASP A 619 4.56 22.29 -8.62
N CYS A 620 5.27 21.99 -7.55
CA CYS A 620 4.82 21.13 -6.46
C CYS A 620 4.54 21.89 -5.15
N SER A 621 4.42 23.22 -5.21
CA SER A 621 4.19 24.11 -4.05
C SER A 621 2.90 23.81 -3.28
N SER A 622 1.91 23.21 -3.96
CA SER A 622 0.63 22.82 -3.38
C SER A 622 0.00 21.64 -4.15
N ALA A 623 -1.04 21.04 -3.58
CA ALA A 623 -1.83 19.99 -4.23
C ALA A 623 -2.39 20.47 -5.58
N GLY A 624 -2.97 21.68 -5.61
CA GLY A 624 -3.52 22.30 -6.82
C GLY A 624 -2.47 22.64 -7.87
N ALA A 625 -1.30 23.15 -7.46
CA ALA A 625 -0.19 23.42 -8.36
C ALA A 625 0.30 22.13 -9.05
N LEU A 626 0.51 21.06 -8.29
CA LEU A 626 0.91 19.76 -8.83
C LEU A 626 -0.15 19.21 -9.79
N HIS A 627 -1.43 19.32 -9.44
CA HIS A 627 -2.52 18.90 -10.32
C HIS A 627 -2.54 19.68 -11.63
N LYS A 628 -2.30 20.99 -11.57
CA LYS A 628 -2.21 21.88 -12.73
C LYS A 628 -1.01 21.50 -13.61
N SER A 629 0.19 21.39 -13.05
CA SER A 629 1.40 21.03 -13.82
C SER A 629 1.34 19.64 -14.45
N LEU A 630 0.58 18.69 -13.88
CA LEU A 630 0.39 17.38 -14.48
C LEU A 630 -0.63 17.34 -15.63
N ASN A 631 -1.55 18.31 -15.73
CA ASN A 631 -2.65 18.28 -16.71
C ASN A 631 -2.65 19.43 -17.73
N GLU A 632 -2.02 20.57 -17.44
CA GLU A 632 -2.00 21.76 -18.33
C GLU A 632 -0.67 21.98 -19.05
N THR A 633 0.42 21.31 -18.62
CA THR A 633 1.79 21.55 -19.13
C THR A 633 2.16 20.65 -20.31
N PHE A 634 1.36 19.63 -20.63
CA PHE A 634 1.66 18.61 -21.63
C PHE A 634 0.54 18.57 -22.69
N GLY A 635 0.92 18.28 -23.95
CA GLY A 635 -0.01 18.32 -25.09
C GLY A 635 -1.04 17.19 -25.13
N ASP A 636 -1.89 17.21 -26.16
CA ASP A 636 -3.03 16.31 -26.34
C ASP A 636 -2.70 15.14 -27.31
N ASP A 637 -1.52 14.54 -27.16
CA ASP A 637 -1.06 13.41 -27.98
C ASP A 637 -0.79 12.15 -27.13
N LYS A 638 -0.71 10.99 -27.81
CA LYS A 638 -0.44 9.68 -27.16
C LYS A 638 0.80 9.69 -26.26
N TYR A 639 1.85 10.41 -26.67
CA TYR A 639 3.12 10.45 -25.95
C TYR A 639 3.00 11.29 -24.68
N ALA A 640 2.30 12.42 -24.76
CA ALA A 640 2.01 13.26 -23.62
C ALA A 640 1.11 12.56 -22.59
N GLU A 641 0.07 11.81 -23.02
CA GLU A 641 -0.77 11.03 -22.09
C GLU A 641 0.00 9.88 -21.44
N ALA A 642 0.82 9.15 -22.21
CA ALA A 642 1.71 8.13 -21.67
C ALA A 642 2.70 8.71 -20.64
N ARG A 643 3.24 9.90 -20.91
CA ARG A 643 4.11 10.63 -19.97
C ARG A 643 3.36 11.08 -18.72
N LYS A 644 2.11 11.54 -18.86
CA LYS A 644 1.23 11.90 -17.74
C LYS A 644 0.95 10.70 -16.82
N GLU A 645 0.75 9.51 -17.39
CA GLU A 645 0.60 8.27 -16.60
C GLU A 645 1.90 7.88 -15.85
N VAL A 646 3.07 7.98 -16.51
CA VAL A 646 4.36 7.75 -15.84
C VAL A 646 4.59 8.77 -14.72
N LEU A 647 4.36 10.07 -14.96
CA LEU A 647 4.49 11.11 -13.94
C LEU A 647 3.48 10.92 -12.80
N THR A 648 2.24 10.55 -13.08
CA THR A 648 1.22 10.24 -12.06
C THR A 648 1.66 9.07 -11.17
N ASN A 649 2.25 8.02 -11.76
CA ASN A 649 2.87 6.92 -11.03
C ASN A 649 4.07 7.38 -10.16
N MET A 650 4.93 8.26 -10.68
CA MET A 650 6.08 8.80 -9.96
C MET A 650 5.65 9.68 -8.78
N PHE A 651 4.81 10.69 -9.01
CA PHE A 651 4.30 11.60 -7.97
C PHE A 651 3.36 10.92 -6.96
N SER A 652 2.88 9.70 -7.24
CA SER A 652 2.20 8.87 -6.24
C SER A 652 3.15 8.32 -5.16
N ARG A 653 4.48 8.23 -5.39
CA ARG A 653 5.43 7.61 -4.44
C ARG A 653 5.74 8.48 -3.21
N PRO A 654 5.89 9.82 -3.30
CA PRO A 654 6.06 10.68 -2.12
C PRO A 654 4.80 10.87 -1.28
N MET A 655 3.60 10.58 -1.83
CA MET A 655 2.32 10.80 -1.17
C MET A 655 2.18 9.92 0.08
N GLN A 656 1.66 10.50 1.17
CA GLN A 656 1.32 9.74 2.36
C GLN A 656 -0.06 9.08 2.22
N MET A 657 -0.36 8.11 3.09
CA MET A 657 -1.71 7.52 3.11
C MET A 657 -2.64 8.39 3.95
N ALA A 658 -3.84 8.65 3.44
CA ALA A 658 -4.90 9.29 4.23
C ALA A 658 -5.35 8.37 5.38
N VAL A 659 -5.48 8.93 6.58
CA VAL A 659 -5.70 8.19 7.85
C VAL A 659 -6.93 8.70 8.60
N TYR A 660 -7.67 7.77 9.19
CA TYR A 660 -8.66 8.07 10.23
C TYR A 660 -7.95 8.47 11.53
N PHE A 661 -8.56 9.36 12.31
CA PHE A 661 -8.09 9.79 13.62
C PHE A 661 -9.25 10.27 14.50
N CYS A 662 -9.07 10.26 15.81
CA CYS A 662 -9.97 10.95 16.74
C CYS A 662 -9.54 12.41 16.87
N ALA A 663 -10.46 13.36 16.76
CA ALA A 663 -10.12 14.78 16.74
C ALA A 663 -9.31 15.24 17.97
N GLY A 664 -9.62 14.75 19.18
CA GLY A 664 -8.93 15.11 20.42
C GLY A 664 -7.52 14.58 20.60
N THR A 665 -6.98 13.76 19.67
CA THR A 665 -5.59 13.27 19.74
C THR A 665 -4.59 14.10 18.93
N LEU A 666 -5.05 15.16 18.26
CA LEU A 666 -4.21 16.15 17.59
C LEU A 666 -4.53 17.54 18.15
N GLU A 667 -3.54 18.18 18.79
CA GLU A 667 -3.70 19.52 19.38
C GLU A 667 -3.77 20.64 18.33
N ASP A 668 -3.23 20.40 17.13
CA ASP A 668 -3.21 21.35 16.01
C ASP A 668 -4.26 20.99 14.95
N GLU A 669 -5.28 21.83 14.84
CA GLU A 669 -6.35 21.71 13.82
C GLU A 669 -5.80 21.77 12.38
N ALA A 670 -4.66 22.43 12.12
CA ALA A 670 -4.07 22.46 10.78
C ALA A 670 -3.65 21.05 10.29
N LEU A 671 -3.38 20.12 11.21
CA LEU A 671 -3.05 18.72 10.88
C LEU A 671 -4.26 17.89 10.45
N PHE A 672 -5.49 18.39 10.65
CA PHE A 672 -6.74 17.70 10.27
C PHE A 672 -6.97 17.74 8.75
N HIS A 673 -6.29 18.67 8.08
CA HIS A 673 -6.39 18.94 6.64
C HIS A 673 -6.21 17.69 5.77
N HIS A 674 -6.91 17.67 4.64
CA HIS A 674 -6.86 16.57 3.67
C HIS A 674 -6.21 17.02 2.36
N TYR A 675 -4.86 16.99 2.30
CA TYR A 675 -4.01 17.50 1.22
C TYR A 675 -4.59 17.34 -0.19
N ALA A 676 -4.86 16.11 -0.64
CA ALA A 676 -5.32 15.88 -2.01
C ALA A 676 -6.78 16.32 -2.31
N LEU A 677 -7.57 16.69 -1.31
CA LEU A 677 -8.89 17.31 -1.50
C LEU A 677 -8.86 18.82 -1.25
N ASN A 678 -7.76 19.34 -0.70
CA ASN A 678 -7.60 20.69 -0.15
C ASN A 678 -8.70 21.12 0.85
N LEU A 679 -9.27 20.17 1.60
CA LEU A 679 -10.33 20.41 2.58
C LEU A 679 -9.78 20.48 4.02
N PRO A 680 -10.30 21.38 4.89
CA PRO A 680 -9.87 21.48 6.29
C PRO A 680 -10.39 20.33 7.16
N LEU A 681 -11.62 19.86 6.90
CA LEU A 681 -12.27 18.75 7.60
C LEU A 681 -12.86 17.76 6.58
N TYR A 682 -12.68 16.47 6.85
CA TYR A 682 -13.23 15.38 6.05
C TYR A 682 -13.44 14.14 6.93
N THR A 683 -14.36 13.24 6.55
CA THR A 683 -14.55 11.94 7.20
C THR A 683 -15.14 10.93 6.20
N HIS A 684 -15.51 9.72 6.65
CA HIS A 684 -16.32 8.81 5.87
C HIS A 684 -17.65 8.52 6.59
N PHE A 685 -18.76 8.70 5.85
CA PHE A 685 -20.15 8.52 6.26
C PHE A 685 -20.95 7.71 5.21
N THR A 686 -20.57 7.81 3.94
CA THR A 686 -21.38 7.38 2.80
C THR A 686 -21.28 5.89 2.44
N SER A 687 -20.66 5.03 3.26
CA SER A 687 -20.57 3.59 2.95
C SER A 687 -20.54 2.64 4.17
N PRO A 688 -21.55 2.67 5.05
CA PRO A 688 -21.56 1.92 6.30
C PRO A 688 -21.80 0.41 6.16
N ILE A 689 -22.26 -0.10 5.00
CA ILE A 689 -22.40 -1.55 4.77
C ILE A 689 -21.00 -2.20 4.72
N ARG A 690 -20.01 -1.47 4.21
CA ARG A 690 -18.66 -1.95 3.87
C ARG A 690 -17.51 -1.21 4.57
N ARG A 691 -17.77 -0.24 5.44
CA ARG A 691 -16.78 0.50 6.24
C ARG A 691 -17.29 0.73 7.67
N PHE A 692 -16.54 0.27 8.68
CA PHE A 692 -16.89 0.49 10.09
C PHE A 692 -16.73 1.94 10.58
N PRO A 693 -15.75 2.75 10.11
CA PRO A 693 -15.68 4.17 10.42
C PRO A 693 -16.99 4.91 10.13
N ASP A 694 -17.64 4.61 9.03
CA ASP A 694 -18.94 5.17 8.66
C ASP A 694 -20.04 4.77 9.66
N VAL A 695 -20.06 3.53 10.15
CA VAL A 695 -20.99 3.10 11.22
C VAL A 695 -20.80 3.92 12.50
N LEU A 696 -19.54 4.23 12.86
CA LEU A 696 -19.23 5.11 14.00
C LEU A 696 -19.66 6.57 13.73
N VAL A 697 -19.42 7.08 12.52
CA VAL A 697 -19.85 8.42 12.11
C VAL A 697 -21.38 8.53 12.05
N HIS A 698 -22.11 7.49 11.63
CA HIS A 698 -23.58 7.42 11.74
C HIS A 698 -24.06 7.49 13.19
N ARG A 699 -23.39 6.78 14.13
CA ARG A 699 -23.69 6.88 15.57
C ARG A 699 -23.45 8.31 16.09
N MET A 700 -22.32 8.92 15.74
CA MET A 700 -22.00 10.31 16.10
C MET A 700 -23.00 11.32 15.50
N LEU A 701 -23.36 11.16 14.23
CA LEU A 701 -24.34 12.04 13.57
C LEU A 701 -25.72 11.89 14.21
N SER A 702 -26.15 10.66 14.52
CA SER A 702 -27.40 10.38 15.25
C SER A 702 -27.44 11.06 16.62
N ALA A 703 -26.33 10.98 17.37
CA ALA A 703 -26.18 11.68 18.65
C ALA A 703 -26.19 13.21 18.48
N SER A 704 -25.57 13.74 17.40
CA SER A 704 -25.53 15.18 17.11
C SER A 704 -26.92 15.79 16.84
N LEU A 705 -27.92 14.97 16.51
CA LEU A 705 -29.30 15.37 16.26
C LEU A 705 -30.22 15.10 17.46
N GLY A 706 -29.69 14.57 18.57
CA GLY A 706 -30.47 14.14 19.74
C GLY A 706 -31.24 12.82 19.54
N CYS A 707 -31.05 12.13 18.41
CA CYS A 707 -31.75 10.90 18.05
C CYS A 707 -31.06 9.61 18.56
N GLY A 708 -29.87 9.74 19.16
CA GLY A 708 -29.07 8.65 19.71
C GLY A 708 -28.31 9.08 20.96
N SER A 709 -27.79 8.10 21.73
CA SER A 709 -26.94 8.40 22.88
C SER A 709 -25.61 9.02 22.46
N ALA A 710 -25.09 9.96 23.26
CA ALA A 710 -23.76 10.54 23.07
C ALA A 710 -22.66 9.46 22.95
N PRO A 711 -21.55 9.73 22.22
CA PRO A 711 -20.47 8.76 22.02
C PRO A 711 -19.93 8.22 23.35
N ARG A 712 -20.12 6.91 23.59
CA ARG A 712 -19.75 6.24 24.84
C ARG A 712 -18.26 5.95 24.96
N MET A 713 -17.57 5.87 23.82
CA MET A 713 -16.12 5.69 23.78
C MET A 713 -15.39 6.94 24.30
N GLU A 714 -14.28 6.72 24.99
CA GLU A 714 -13.31 7.77 25.29
C GLU A 714 -12.34 7.96 24.12
N GLU A 715 -11.71 9.13 24.07
CA GLU A 715 -10.91 9.62 22.93
C GLU A 715 -9.80 8.62 22.52
N ALA A 716 -9.11 8.05 23.51
CA ALA A 716 -8.12 6.99 23.30
C ALA A 716 -8.69 5.69 22.71
N ALA A 717 -9.96 5.35 23.00
CA ALA A 717 -10.63 4.19 22.41
C ALA A 717 -11.08 4.46 20.96
N ILE A 718 -11.57 5.67 20.68
CA ILE A 718 -11.90 6.12 19.31
C ILE A 718 -10.62 6.17 18.45
N GLN A 719 -9.52 6.66 19.00
CA GLN A 719 -8.22 6.67 18.33
C GLN A 719 -7.71 5.26 18.03
N LYS A 720 -7.73 4.35 19.01
CA LYS A 720 -7.34 2.95 18.79
C LYS A 720 -8.21 2.26 17.73
N GLN A 721 -9.51 2.57 17.70
CA GLN A 721 -10.42 2.07 16.67
C GLN A 721 -10.09 2.67 15.29
N ALA A 722 -9.73 3.96 15.21
CA ALA A 722 -9.28 4.61 13.99
C ALA A 722 -7.97 4.00 13.45
N GLU A 723 -7.02 3.70 14.33
CA GLU A 723 -5.76 3.00 14.02
C GLU A 723 -6.02 1.60 13.45
N HIS A 724 -6.86 0.79 14.10
CA HIS A 724 -7.26 -0.52 13.58
C HIS A 724 -7.97 -0.41 12.22
N CYS A 725 -8.83 0.59 12.04
CA CYS A 725 -9.47 0.87 10.75
C CYS A 725 -8.48 1.35 9.67
N ASN A 726 -7.36 1.98 10.05
CA ASN A 726 -6.26 2.31 9.13
C ASN A 726 -5.48 1.04 8.73
N ASP A 727 -5.09 0.22 9.70
CA ASP A 727 -4.38 -1.05 9.46
C ASP A 727 -5.19 -1.97 8.52
N GLN A 728 -6.47 -2.19 8.82
CA GLN A 728 -7.36 -2.99 7.99
C GLN A 728 -7.62 -2.37 6.61
N LYS A 729 -7.68 -1.03 6.50
CA LYS A 729 -7.82 -0.38 5.19
C LYS A 729 -6.55 -0.52 4.34
N MET A 730 -5.38 -0.51 4.95
CA MET A 730 -4.09 -0.77 4.29
C MET A 730 -3.96 -2.23 3.85
N ALA A 731 -4.29 -3.17 4.73
CA ALA A 731 -4.31 -4.60 4.41
C ALA A 731 -5.29 -4.90 3.26
N SER A 732 -6.53 -4.41 3.35
CA SER A 732 -7.54 -4.50 2.29
C SER A 732 -7.03 -3.95 0.95
N LYS A 733 -6.37 -2.76 0.93
CA LYS A 733 -5.79 -2.22 -0.32
C LYS A 733 -4.74 -3.15 -0.92
N ARG A 734 -3.81 -3.69 -0.11
CA ARG A 734 -2.77 -4.61 -0.60
C ARG A 734 -3.34 -5.94 -1.09
N VAL A 735 -4.37 -6.48 -0.43
CA VAL A 735 -5.07 -7.70 -0.88
C VAL A 735 -5.78 -7.48 -2.23
N GLN A 736 -6.38 -6.30 -2.44
CA GLN A 736 -7.00 -5.94 -3.72
C GLN A 736 -5.95 -5.82 -4.84
N GLU A 737 -4.82 -5.14 -4.58
CA GLU A 737 -3.69 -5.04 -5.51
C GLU A 737 -3.10 -6.43 -5.83
N LEU A 738 -2.93 -7.31 -4.85
CA LEU A 738 -2.42 -8.67 -5.06
C LEU A 738 -3.41 -9.57 -5.80
N SER A 739 -4.71 -9.43 -5.57
CA SER A 739 -5.76 -10.15 -6.32
C SER A 739 -5.76 -9.75 -7.80
N ALA A 740 -5.65 -8.45 -8.12
CA ALA A 740 -5.51 -8.01 -9.51
C ALA A 740 -4.23 -8.55 -10.17
N ASN A 741 -3.10 -8.56 -9.45
CA ASN A 741 -1.85 -9.14 -9.96
C ASN A 741 -1.94 -10.66 -10.19
N LEU A 742 -2.58 -11.41 -9.28
CA LEU A 742 -2.84 -12.86 -9.43
C LEU A 742 -3.61 -13.15 -10.72
N PHE A 743 -4.74 -12.48 -10.93
CA PHE A 743 -5.56 -12.69 -12.13
C PHE A 743 -4.86 -12.22 -13.41
N PHE A 744 -4.04 -11.17 -13.35
CA PHE A 744 -3.25 -10.74 -14.50
C PHE A 744 -2.10 -11.72 -14.84
N SER A 745 -1.40 -12.26 -13.85
CA SER A 745 -0.39 -13.32 -14.05
C SER A 745 -1.00 -14.59 -14.66
N VAL A 746 -2.22 -14.97 -14.25
CA VAL A 746 -2.95 -16.08 -14.86
C VAL A 746 -3.36 -15.74 -16.31
N LEU A 747 -3.85 -14.53 -16.57
CA LEU A 747 -4.20 -14.10 -17.93
C LEU A 747 -3.01 -14.16 -18.90
N VAL A 748 -1.81 -13.70 -18.49
CA VAL A 748 -0.58 -13.79 -19.31
C VAL A 748 -0.16 -15.25 -19.55
N LYS A 749 -0.46 -16.17 -18.62
CA LYS A 749 -0.19 -17.61 -18.78
C LYS A 749 -1.16 -18.27 -19.77
N GLU A 750 -2.46 -18.01 -19.66
CA GLU A 750 -3.49 -18.70 -20.46
C GLU A 750 -3.69 -18.09 -21.86
N CYS A 751 -3.56 -16.76 -22.02
CA CYS A 751 -3.65 -16.11 -23.33
C CYS A 751 -2.34 -16.13 -24.12
N GLY A 752 -1.21 -16.46 -23.48
CA GLY A 752 0.12 -16.39 -24.08
C GLY A 752 0.65 -14.95 -24.21
N PRO A 753 1.62 -14.72 -25.11
CA PRO A 753 2.32 -13.44 -25.20
C PRO A 753 1.40 -12.24 -25.47
N LEU A 754 1.44 -11.22 -24.60
CA LEU A 754 0.61 -10.01 -24.73
C LEU A 754 1.45 -8.79 -25.16
N GLU A 755 1.17 -8.23 -26.33
CA GLU A 755 1.84 -7.01 -26.83
C GLU A 755 1.20 -5.71 -26.30
N SER A 756 2.03 -4.72 -25.98
CA SER A 756 1.60 -3.36 -25.60
C SER A 756 2.65 -2.30 -25.91
N GLU A 757 2.19 -1.07 -26.19
CA GLU A 757 3.00 0.14 -26.01
C GLU A 757 3.36 0.27 -24.51
N ALA A 758 4.59 0.70 -24.20
CA ALA A 758 5.07 0.97 -22.85
C ALA A 758 5.98 2.20 -22.84
N MET A 759 6.07 2.92 -21.72
CA MET A 759 6.96 4.08 -21.57
C MET A 759 8.01 3.86 -20.48
N VAL A 760 9.26 4.21 -20.77
CA VAL A 760 10.39 4.06 -19.86
C VAL A 760 10.28 5.03 -18.67
N MET A 761 10.28 4.47 -17.45
CA MET A 761 10.25 5.20 -16.19
C MET A 761 11.65 5.49 -15.64
N GLY A 762 12.63 4.61 -15.92
CA GLY A 762 13.99 4.72 -15.38
C GLY A 762 14.98 3.81 -16.12
N VAL A 763 16.26 4.18 -16.09
CA VAL A 763 17.33 3.51 -16.85
C VAL A 763 18.53 3.27 -15.94
N LEU A 764 19.04 2.04 -15.93
CA LEU A 764 20.25 1.60 -15.22
C LEU A 764 21.31 1.11 -16.22
N SER A 765 22.44 0.60 -15.72
CA SER A 765 23.57 0.09 -16.51
C SER A 765 23.23 -1.11 -17.41
N GLU A 766 22.42 -2.04 -16.93
CA GLU A 766 22.12 -3.34 -17.58
C GLU A 766 20.60 -3.60 -17.74
N ALA A 767 19.76 -2.62 -17.39
CA ALA A 767 18.32 -2.76 -17.34
C ALA A 767 17.60 -1.42 -17.40
N PHE A 768 16.30 -1.45 -17.72
CA PHE A 768 15.42 -0.28 -17.62
C PHE A 768 14.02 -0.70 -17.17
N ASP A 769 13.32 0.22 -16.50
CA ASP A 769 11.97 0.02 -15.98
C ASP A 769 10.95 0.72 -16.89
N VAL A 770 9.83 0.05 -17.18
CA VAL A 770 8.75 0.53 -18.06
C VAL A 770 7.37 0.43 -17.40
N LEU A 771 6.50 1.39 -17.71
CA LEU A 771 5.06 1.32 -17.45
C LEU A 771 4.37 0.80 -18.72
N VAL A 772 3.70 -0.36 -18.63
CA VAL A 772 3.05 -1.02 -19.77
C VAL A 772 1.62 -0.49 -19.92
N LEU A 773 1.40 0.35 -20.94
CA LEU A 773 0.29 1.30 -20.97
C LEU A 773 -1.09 0.64 -21.06
N ARG A 774 -1.24 -0.47 -21.79
CA ARG A 774 -2.52 -1.21 -21.88
C ARG A 774 -2.97 -1.83 -20.55
N PHE A 775 -2.03 -2.03 -19.61
CA PHE A 775 -2.27 -2.86 -18.43
C PHE A 775 -1.95 -2.16 -17.09
N GLY A 776 -1.31 -0.99 -17.11
CA GLY A 776 -0.90 -0.25 -15.91
C GLY A 776 0.22 -0.92 -15.09
N VAL A 777 0.78 -2.05 -15.56
CA VAL A 777 1.80 -2.79 -14.81
C VAL A 777 3.19 -2.20 -15.03
N GLN A 778 3.97 -2.12 -13.95
CA GLN A 778 5.38 -1.73 -14.01
C GLN A 778 6.25 -2.98 -14.13
N LYS A 779 7.17 -2.99 -15.10
CA LYS A 779 8.10 -4.12 -15.34
C LYS A 779 9.51 -3.63 -15.62
N ARG A 780 10.47 -4.50 -15.32
CA ARG A 780 11.86 -4.35 -15.70
C ARG A 780 12.16 -5.17 -16.95
N ILE A 781 12.96 -4.60 -17.85
CA ILE A 781 13.57 -5.28 -18.98
C ILE A 781 15.08 -5.30 -18.73
N TYR A 782 15.69 -6.48 -18.77
CA TYR A 782 17.13 -6.68 -18.60
C TYR A 782 17.79 -6.87 -19.97
N CYS A 783 18.93 -6.23 -20.21
CA CYS A 783 19.68 -6.37 -21.46
C CYS A 783 20.08 -7.84 -21.74
N ASN A 784 20.38 -8.60 -20.68
CA ASN A 784 20.74 -10.02 -20.76
C ASN A 784 19.58 -10.95 -21.17
N ALA A 785 18.35 -10.43 -21.26
CA ALA A 785 17.18 -11.13 -21.78
C ALA A 785 16.81 -10.73 -23.23
N LEU A 786 17.62 -9.85 -23.85
CA LEU A 786 17.40 -9.36 -25.22
C LEU A 786 18.46 -9.94 -26.17
N PRO A 787 18.13 -10.23 -27.45
CA PRO A 787 19.08 -10.70 -28.47
C PRO A 787 19.97 -9.54 -28.97
N LEU A 788 20.94 -9.14 -28.14
CA LEU A 788 21.86 -8.05 -28.40
C LEU A 788 23.27 -8.55 -28.70
N VAL A 789 23.98 -7.86 -29.60
CA VAL A 789 25.43 -7.97 -29.78
C VAL A 789 26.16 -7.29 -28.61
N GLY A 790 25.54 -6.27 -28.02
CA GLY A 790 26.01 -5.58 -26.82
C GLY A 790 25.11 -4.39 -26.46
N PHE A 791 25.46 -3.72 -25.37
CA PHE A 791 24.81 -2.50 -24.92
C PHE A 791 25.81 -1.57 -24.25
N GLN A 792 25.51 -0.27 -24.22
CA GLN A 792 26.34 0.75 -23.59
C GLN A 792 25.47 1.73 -22.81
N PHE A 793 25.70 1.81 -21.50
CA PHE A 793 25.12 2.84 -20.64
C PHE A 793 25.97 4.12 -20.67
N GLN A 794 25.32 5.27 -20.78
CA GLN A 794 25.98 6.58 -20.73
C GLN A 794 25.08 7.60 -20.00
N LYS A 795 25.68 8.47 -19.19
CA LYS A 795 25.02 9.71 -18.75
C LYS A 795 25.36 10.82 -19.73
N VAL A 796 24.40 11.24 -20.53
CA VAL A 796 24.55 12.34 -21.50
C VAL A 796 24.08 13.62 -20.81
N GLY A 797 25.04 14.41 -20.32
CA GLY A 797 24.76 15.42 -19.29
C GLY A 797 24.24 14.73 -18.02
N LYS A 798 23.16 15.26 -17.42
CA LYS A 798 22.49 14.60 -16.28
C LYS A 798 21.55 13.43 -16.71
N LYS A 799 21.25 13.24 -18.00
CA LYS A 799 20.25 12.25 -18.45
C LYS A 799 20.87 10.85 -18.64
N PRO A 800 20.35 9.79 -18.00
CA PRO A 800 20.79 8.42 -18.27
C PRO A 800 20.22 7.92 -19.60
N GLN A 801 21.07 7.31 -20.41
CA GLN A 801 20.74 6.68 -21.69
C GLN A 801 21.39 5.30 -21.76
N LEU A 802 20.73 4.38 -22.47
CA LEU A 802 21.16 3.01 -22.64
C LEU A 802 21.03 2.65 -24.13
N THR A 803 22.17 2.59 -24.80
CA THR A 803 22.26 2.22 -26.22
C THR A 803 22.28 0.71 -26.33
N LEU A 804 21.34 0.14 -27.08
CA LEU A 804 21.24 -1.28 -27.39
C LEU A 804 21.71 -1.52 -28.83
N MET A 805 22.48 -2.58 -29.06
CA MET A 805 22.92 -3.01 -30.40
C MET A 805 22.31 -4.39 -30.69
N TRP A 806 21.30 -4.45 -31.56
CA TRP A 806 20.54 -5.67 -31.85
C TRP A 806 21.34 -6.64 -32.73
N ALA A 807 21.16 -7.94 -32.48
CA ALA A 807 21.69 -8.97 -33.36
C ALA A 807 21.02 -8.91 -34.74
N PRO A 808 21.76 -9.07 -35.85
CA PRO A 808 21.17 -9.08 -37.19
C PRO A 808 20.37 -10.38 -37.40
N GLU A 809 19.23 -10.28 -38.10
CA GLU A 809 18.34 -11.42 -38.40
C GLU A 809 18.85 -12.36 -39.51
N GLY A 810 20.00 -12.04 -40.11
CA GLY A 810 20.65 -12.87 -41.12
C GLY A 810 22.13 -12.52 -41.27
N LEU A 811 22.84 -13.33 -42.05
CA LEU A 811 24.30 -13.27 -42.22
C LEU A 811 24.82 -11.99 -42.90
N GLU A 812 23.93 -11.19 -43.50
CA GLU A 812 24.25 -9.96 -44.25
C GLU A 812 23.60 -8.70 -43.65
N GLY A 813 23.00 -8.80 -42.45
CA GLY A 813 22.37 -7.65 -41.78
C GLY A 813 23.37 -6.82 -40.97
N GLU A 814 23.23 -5.50 -41.00
CA GLU A 814 23.95 -4.60 -40.08
C GLU A 814 23.34 -4.67 -38.66
N ALA A 815 24.16 -4.39 -37.64
CA ALA A 815 23.69 -4.35 -36.25
C ALA A 815 22.93 -3.04 -35.98
N GLU A 816 21.65 -3.16 -35.67
CA GLU A 816 20.75 -2.01 -35.50
C GLU A 816 20.89 -1.39 -34.11
N GLN A 817 21.05 -0.06 -34.06
CA GLN A 817 21.26 0.69 -32.83
C GLN A 817 19.96 1.36 -32.35
N GLN A 818 19.54 1.07 -31.12
CA GLN A 818 18.38 1.70 -30.47
C GLN A 818 18.81 2.40 -29.18
N VAL A 819 18.46 3.68 -29.02
CA VAL A 819 18.74 4.43 -27.79
C VAL A 819 17.51 4.46 -26.89
N ILE A 820 17.65 3.89 -25.69
CA ILE A 820 16.63 3.90 -24.63
C ILE A 820 16.94 5.04 -23.65
N SER A 821 15.94 5.86 -23.35
CA SER A 821 16.03 6.97 -22.39
C SER A 821 14.74 7.09 -21.58
N ILE A 822 14.75 7.89 -20.51
CA ILE A 822 13.55 8.14 -19.70
C ILE A 822 12.49 8.87 -20.54
N PHE A 823 11.24 8.42 -20.44
CA PHE A 823 10.12 8.78 -21.30
C PHE A 823 10.29 8.40 -22.78
N THR A 824 11.20 7.48 -23.16
CA THR A 824 11.12 6.83 -24.47
C THR A 824 9.89 5.92 -24.51
N LEU A 825 9.12 5.97 -25.60
CA LEU A 825 8.02 5.03 -25.89
C LEU A 825 8.58 3.80 -26.63
N VAL A 826 8.15 2.60 -26.25
CA VAL A 826 8.63 1.31 -26.79
C VAL A 826 7.49 0.30 -26.94
N GLU A 827 7.64 -0.68 -27.82
CA GLU A 827 6.78 -1.87 -27.85
C GLU A 827 7.37 -2.98 -26.97
N VAL A 828 6.54 -3.60 -26.14
CA VAL A 828 6.96 -4.69 -25.24
C VAL A 828 6.00 -5.87 -25.32
N VAL A 829 6.53 -7.06 -25.10
CA VAL A 829 5.77 -8.31 -25.03
C VAL A 829 5.86 -8.86 -23.60
N LEU A 830 4.71 -9.11 -22.98
CA LEU A 830 4.61 -9.80 -21.69
C LEU A 830 4.53 -11.31 -21.94
N GLN A 831 5.37 -12.09 -21.26
CA GLN A 831 5.47 -13.54 -21.47
C GLN A 831 5.53 -14.27 -20.12
N SER A 832 4.88 -15.42 -19.98
CA SER A 832 4.86 -16.21 -18.75
C SER A 832 6.21 -16.94 -18.53
N ASP A 833 6.70 -16.91 -17.29
CA ASP A 833 7.95 -17.56 -16.91
C ASP A 833 7.70 -19.02 -16.48
N SER A 834 8.75 -19.82 -16.34
CA SER A 834 8.68 -21.21 -15.85
C SER A 834 8.31 -21.34 -14.36
N THR A 835 8.19 -20.24 -13.63
CA THR A 835 7.79 -20.20 -12.21
C THR A 835 6.32 -19.77 -12.11
N PRO A 836 5.47 -20.45 -11.31
CA PRO A 836 4.08 -20.06 -11.12
C PRO A 836 3.90 -18.56 -10.80
N LEU A 837 2.89 -17.97 -11.43
CA LEU A 837 2.54 -16.53 -11.39
C LEU A 837 3.61 -15.53 -11.82
N LYS A 838 4.82 -15.97 -12.22
CA LYS A 838 5.83 -15.06 -12.77
C LYS A 838 5.64 -14.86 -14.27
N TYR A 839 5.92 -13.64 -14.71
CA TYR A 839 5.92 -13.24 -16.11
C TYR A 839 6.93 -12.11 -16.30
N SER A 840 7.69 -12.18 -17.39
CA SER A 840 8.69 -11.19 -17.78
C SER A 840 8.12 -10.18 -18.78
N ALA A 841 8.87 -9.10 -19.03
CA ALA A 841 8.65 -8.19 -20.13
C ALA A 841 9.88 -8.21 -21.03
N VAL A 842 9.67 -8.28 -22.35
CA VAL A 842 10.73 -8.31 -23.36
C VAL A 842 10.51 -7.11 -24.29
N LEU A 843 11.58 -6.38 -24.63
CA LEU A 843 11.55 -5.31 -25.61
C LEU A 843 11.42 -5.91 -27.01
N LYS A 844 10.48 -5.41 -27.81
CA LYS A 844 10.36 -5.80 -29.22
C LYS A 844 11.37 -5.01 -30.07
N ARG A 845 12.00 -5.68 -31.04
CA ARG A 845 12.96 -5.06 -31.96
C ARG A 845 12.27 -3.95 -32.77
N PRO A 846 12.90 -2.78 -33.00
CA PRO A 846 12.42 -1.83 -34.00
C PRO A 846 12.31 -2.49 -35.39
N GLY A 847 11.36 -2.05 -36.21
CA GLY A 847 11.17 -2.56 -37.58
C GLY A 847 10.68 -4.01 -37.72
N GLY A 848 10.69 -4.81 -36.65
CA GLY A 848 10.33 -6.23 -36.64
C GLY A 848 8.83 -6.50 -36.89
N GLY A 849 8.45 -6.57 -38.17
CA GLY A 849 7.16 -7.08 -38.62
C GLY A 849 7.00 -8.58 -38.33
N GLU A 850 5.75 -9.04 -38.28
CA GLU A 850 5.32 -10.39 -37.85
C GLU A 850 6.17 -11.57 -38.40
N MET A 851 7.06 -12.18 -37.58
CA MET A 851 7.52 -13.56 -37.79
C MET A 851 8.09 -14.25 -36.53
N MET A 852 7.22 -14.89 -35.73
CA MET A 852 7.24 -16.35 -35.50
C MET A 852 6.08 -16.77 -34.57
N GLY A 853 5.39 -17.88 -34.80
CA GLY A 853 5.57 -18.87 -35.87
C GLY A 853 4.32 -19.72 -36.12
N ALA A 854 4.32 -20.46 -37.24
CA ALA A 854 3.16 -21.19 -37.73
C ALA A 854 2.87 -22.48 -36.94
N ALA A 855 2.02 -22.40 -35.92
CA ALA A 855 1.47 -23.55 -35.20
C ALA A 855 -0.06 -23.62 -35.36
N THR A 856 -0.52 -24.29 -36.43
CA THR A 856 -1.93 -24.68 -36.67
C THR A 856 -2.99 -23.60 -36.37
N HIS A 857 -3.21 -22.67 -37.31
CA HIS A 857 -4.40 -21.82 -37.35
C HIS A 857 -5.68 -22.65 -37.63
N GLN A 858 -6.21 -23.34 -36.62
CA GLN A 858 -7.66 -23.54 -36.56
C GLN A 858 -8.28 -22.23 -36.08
N ARG A 859 -8.99 -21.54 -36.99
CA ARG A 859 -9.78 -20.36 -36.63
C ARG A 859 -10.90 -20.74 -35.67
N ARG A 860 -10.69 -20.53 -34.37
CA ARG A 860 -11.79 -20.15 -33.47
C ARG A 860 -11.96 -18.63 -33.59
N GLU A 861 -12.78 -18.21 -34.56
CA GLU A 861 -13.33 -16.86 -34.59
C GLU A 861 -14.24 -16.70 -33.35
N GLY A 862 -13.67 -16.16 -32.28
CA GLY A 862 -14.28 -16.23 -30.94
C GLY A 862 -13.57 -15.44 -29.84
N CYS A 863 -12.71 -14.47 -30.18
CA CYS A 863 -12.15 -13.49 -29.26
C CYS A 863 -11.78 -12.20 -30.00
N ALA A 864 -11.84 -11.07 -29.29
CA ALA A 864 -11.26 -9.78 -29.66
C ALA A 864 -11.62 -9.20 -31.05
N SER A 865 -12.91 -9.12 -31.39
CA SER A 865 -13.40 -7.88 -32.01
C SER A 865 -13.76 -6.89 -30.89
N PRO A 866 -13.42 -5.59 -30.98
CA PRO A 866 -13.91 -4.60 -30.04
C PRO A 866 -15.40 -4.36 -30.31
N VAL A 867 -16.26 -5.07 -29.58
CA VAL A 867 -17.67 -4.70 -29.47
C VAL A 867 -17.70 -3.33 -28.77
N PRO A 868 -18.22 -2.25 -29.40
CA PRO A 868 -18.42 -1.00 -28.69
C PRO A 868 -19.46 -1.20 -27.57
N PRO A 869 -19.32 -0.48 -26.44
CA PRO A 869 -20.18 -0.65 -25.27
C PRO A 869 -21.65 -0.30 -25.53
#